data_AF-A0A8J5CJR5-F1
#
_entry.id   AF-A0A8J5CJR5-F1
#
_cell.length_a   1.000
_cell.length_b   1.000
_cell.length_c   1.000
_cell.angle_alpha   90.00
_cell.angle_beta   90.00
_cell.angle_gamma   90.00
#
_symmetry.space_group_name_H-M   'P 1'
#
loop_
_entity.id
_entity.type
_entity.pdbx_description
1 polymer ?
#
loop_
_entity_poly.entity_id
_entity_poly.type
_entity_poly.pdbx_seq_one_letter_code
_entity_poly.pdbx_strand_id
1 'polypeptide(L)'
;MCSTPERVLEAAVRMVGWQLACDPLVRRTLREAYFERSRISSRPTVQGTKIIDEHHPLYGVKYLKDKPVTDLQGDQFLRLKCGVEDKLMTISLCDIMDGNTTVNFLDEAKQLYYKDEFSQVVQDWNDLRGRAVTFAFKRVVEDLKRELSQRLAQEARDHVTEQCCSKLYNWIKIAPYDPGDFTDEDVDDWDTSNGFRVFSIAFVPDLSQAAFGCCVDVDGDCCEYIRLAHLLKRRNAYNERDAMAKDSDIRRMQDFILRRKPHVISVSGESRDANMVKEDLIQIVKDLEEQEQFPKLNVEIIENQLAEVYSMSKKGESDFLDYPPLLRQAISIGRRMQDPLMEFSQLCNPDDEILNMKFHPMQDQLNSPELLNALYTEFVNRTNEVGVDLNRAVAYPYTQNLVQFVCGLGPRKANLLIKNMKQNNQRLENRNQLVVSFHMGPKVFINCAGFIKIDTNALGDSDNYIEVLDSTRIHPEAYDWARKMAVDALEYEEEEGKPAEALEEILETPERLSELDLEAFATELQNQGFGKKNTTLYDIRHELNHRYKDFRLPFRSPLPEEVFNMLTKESPETFYVGKLVQVSVSNFIHRKPRGDQLDNANPVRNEDTGLWQCPFCLKNDFPELSEVWNHFDAGDCPGQAIGIRVRLDNGISGFISIKNLSDKTVTNPAERVRRDGLVLCRIMKIDPEKFSVELTSRTSDLQDRDGKWKPSKDAYYDRESEEKDLNLDRKKKEKKKTQYQKRVIAHPSFRNIDYNEAEKSMQQLEQGEVIIRPSSKGIDHLTATWKVTEGICQHIDIQEQDKQNDFSLGQKLWIGSEEFEDLDEIIARYISPMAINVRQVLEYKYYKESIMGNKEKSSELLKEDKKKNPKTIPYIFSPSKELPGKFLLSYLPRTKVIHEYVSVNPEGFKFRQRMQHPNLASLLKWFKQNFRRAMPNTTPGVMSTRTPYMGGTTPNLIGVDASTIQKVAQNLNPHMLHNLSQAATNTPYSAHTPGAFSQGYSNYANTTPYTPSGQTPFMTPYATPGPSTTPRYGSQTPVHGSTGSRTPSHRPAAAHPSQTPRSIPTVSTRTEQMDWKLAAAAWVQAKGGTSGHNAAGRMTPRHHDSGRSTPRYSDSSRDSRYSASPRYHDDGSRRTPRYEERTPRAYHDYDNPRATPRSARSTPKTIHSPANMSIGGDQTPLYDE
;
A
#
# COMPACT_ATOMS: atom_id res chain seq x y z
N MET A 1 -17.11 -12.82 52.63
CA MET A 1 -17.84 -11.87 53.51
C MET A 1 -17.15 -10.52 53.43
N CYS A 2 -17.89 -9.42 53.32
CA CYS A 2 -17.30 -8.08 53.31
C CYS A 2 -16.90 -7.66 54.73
N SER A 3 -15.69 -7.11 54.88
CA SER A 3 -15.08 -6.85 56.19
C SER A 3 -15.42 -5.48 56.80
N THR A 4 -16.07 -4.59 56.05
CA THR A 4 -16.45 -3.23 56.49
C THR A 4 -17.79 -2.80 55.88
N PRO A 5 -18.53 -1.85 56.48
CA PRO A 5 -19.83 -1.39 55.96
C PRO A 5 -19.75 -0.80 54.54
N GLU A 6 -18.66 -0.09 54.23
CA GLU A 6 -18.46 0.56 52.92
C GLU A 6 -18.33 -0.50 51.82
N ARG A 7 -17.69 -1.63 52.12
CA ARG A 7 -17.59 -2.79 51.20
C ARG A 7 -18.90 -3.56 51.06
N VAL A 8 -19.80 -3.51 52.03
CA VAL A 8 -21.17 -4.05 51.89
C VAL A 8 -21.98 -3.14 50.96
N LEU A 9 -21.91 -1.83 51.18
CA LEU A 9 -22.57 -0.81 50.37
C LEU A 9 -22.05 -0.80 48.92
N GLU A 10 -20.74 -0.91 48.72
CA GLU A 10 -20.15 -1.03 47.37
C GLU A 10 -20.60 -2.32 46.66
N ALA A 11 -20.66 -3.45 47.38
CA ALA A 11 -21.16 -4.70 46.82
C ALA A 11 -22.65 -4.60 46.43
N ALA A 12 -23.48 -3.93 47.24
CA ALA A 12 -24.88 -3.68 46.92
C ALA A 12 -25.04 -2.78 45.68
N VAL A 13 -24.27 -1.69 45.56
CA VAL A 13 -24.25 -0.82 44.37
C VAL A 13 -23.82 -1.59 43.12
N ARG A 14 -22.80 -2.44 43.21
CA ARG A 14 -22.37 -3.33 42.10
C ARG A 14 -23.43 -4.37 41.73
N MET A 15 -24.15 -4.92 42.72
CA MET A 15 -25.23 -5.90 42.50
C MET A 15 -26.41 -5.26 41.75
N VAL A 16 -26.90 -4.11 42.21
CA VAL A 16 -27.98 -3.36 41.54
C VAL A 16 -27.55 -2.88 40.15
N GLY A 17 -26.32 -2.38 40.03
CA GLY A 17 -25.74 -2.01 38.73
C GLY A 17 -25.60 -3.20 37.77
N TRP A 18 -25.39 -4.42 38.27
CA TRP A 18 -25.39 -5.63 37.44
C TRP A 18 -26.81 -6.04 37.01
N GLN A 19 -27.81 -5.92 37.89
CA GLN A 19 -29.21 -6.13 37.54
C GLN A 19 -29.66 -5.17 36.42
N LEU A 20 -29.34 -3.88 36.54
CA LEU A 20 -29.59 -2.87 35.50
C LEU A 20 -28.82 -3.16 34.19
N ALA A 21 -27.59 -3.68 34.25
CA ALA A 21 -26.81 -4.05 33.08
C ALA A 21 -27.34 -5.30 32.34
N CYS A 22 -28.20 -6.08 32.99
CA CYS A 22 -28.87 -7.27 32.45
C CYS A 22 -30.31 -7.00 31.99
N ASP A 23 -30.89 -5.84 32.30
CA ASP A 23 -32.26 -5.48 31.91
C ASP A 23 -32.39 -5.35 30.37
N PRO A 24 -33.30 -6.11 29.72
CA PRO A 24 -33.46 -6.07 28.26
C PRO A 24 -33.89 -4.71 27.71
N LEU A 25 -34.70 -3.93 28.44
CA LEU A 25 -35.17 -2.61 28.03
C LEU A 25 -34.03 -1.60 28.10
N VAL A 26 -33.27 -1.60 29.21
CA VAL A 26 -32.09 -0.74 29.37
C VAL A 26 -31.02 -1.07 28.31
N ARG A 27 -30.77 -2.36 28.05
CA ARG A 27 -29.83 -2.78 26.98
C ARG A 27 -30.34 -2.42 25.58
N ARG A 28 -31.66 -2.40 25.34
CA ARG A 28 -32.24 -2.03 24.05
C ARG A 28 -32.10 -0.52 23.78
N THR A 29 -32.60 0.33 24.67
CA THR A 29 -32.57 1.78 24.47
C THR A 29 -31.13 2.30 24.44
N LEU A 30 -30.23 1.73 25.25
CA LEU A 30 -28.81 2.08 25.22
C LEU A 30 -28.10 1.59 23.95
N ARG A 31 -28.52 0.48 23.34
CA ARG A 31 -28.02 0.06 22.01
C ARG A 31 -28.45 1.05 20.94
N GLU A 32 -29.75 1.37 20.89
CA GLU A 32 -30.32 2.27 19.88
C GLU A 32 -29.62 3.64 19.93
N ALA A 33 -29.46 4.22 21.12
CA ALA A 33 -28.70 5.47 21.31
C ALA A 33 -27.20 5.33 21.00
N TYR A 34 -26.53 4.23 21.39
CA TYR A 34 -25.09 4.06 21.13
C TYR A 34 -24.77 3.85 19.66
N PHE A 35 -25.61 3.11 18.92
CA PHE A 35 -25.35 2.83 17.51
C PHE A 35 -25.60 4.07 16.64
N GLU A 36 -26.58 4.91 17.00
CA GLU A 36 -26.82 6.23 16.39
C GLU A 36 -25.67 7.23 16.66
N ARG A 37 -25.17 7.28 17.91
CA ARG A 37 -24.32 8.39 18.40
C ARG A 37 -22.86 8.04 18.59
N SER A 38 -22.47 6.77 18.42
CA SER A 38 -21.08 6.37 18.55
C SER A 38 -20.21 7.10 17.52
N ARG A 39 -19.06 7.57 18.01
CA ARG A 39 -18.04 8.23 17.20
C ARG A 39 -16.78 7.38 17.17
N ILE A 40 -16.09 7.38 16.04
CA ILE A 40 -14.84 6.67 15.80
C ILE A 40 -13.69 7.67 15.65
N SER A 41 -12.57 7.39 16.34
CA SER A 41 -11.30 8.09 16.19
C SER A 41 -10.20 7.10 15.84
N SER A 42 -9.23 7.51 15.02
CA SER A 42 -8.06 6.72 14.64
C SER A 42 -6.77 7.51 14.88
N ARG A 43 -5.69 6.82 15.25
CA ARG A 43 -4.34 7.39 15.36
C ARG A 43 -3.28 6.39 14.88
N PRO A 44 -2.20 6.83 14.23
CA PRO A 44 -1.13 5.93 13.80
C PRO A 44 -0.25 5.49 14.98
N THR A 45 0.31 4.28 14.90
CA THR A 45 1.38 3.84 15.80
C THR A 45 2.72 4.42 15.36
N VAL A 46 3.75 4.33 16.19
CA VAL A 46 5.14 4.74 15.84
C VAL A 46 5.67 4.03 14.58
N GLN A 47 5.07 2.89 14.19
CA GLN A 47 5.33 2.20 12.93
C GLN A 47 4.49 2.80 11.78
N GLY A 48 3.17 2.88 11.90
CA GLY A 48 2.31 3.44 10.85
C GLY A 48 2.51 4.94 10.59
N THR A 49 3.04 5.72 11.54
CA THR A 49 3.47 7.10 11.27
C THR A 49 4.51 7.16 10.15
N LYS A 50 5.34 6.11 10.00
CA LYS A 50 6.38 5.98 8.96
C LYS A 50 5.92 5.23 7.70
N ILE A 51 5.07 4.21 7.86
CA ILE A 51 4.65 3.32 6.77
C ILE A 51 3.43 3.87 6.01
N ILE A 52 2.51 4.55 6.70
CA ILE A 52 1.37 5.22 6.05
C ILE A 52 1.88 6.54 5.45
N ASP A 53 2.43 6.47 4.25
CA ASP A 53 2.85 7.61 3.42
C ASP A 53 1.66 8.20 2.63
N GLU A 54 1.91 8.93 1.55
CA GLU A 54 0.87 9.55 0.70
C GLU A 54 0.11 8.53 -0.15
N HIS A 55 0.70 7.35 -0.41
CA HIS A 55 0.18 6.32 -1.32
C HIS A 55 -0.60 5.22 -0.60
N HIS A 56 -0.32 5.01 0.69
CA HIS A 56 -1.01 3.99 1.49
C HIS A 56 -2.52 4.28 1.60
N PRO A 57 -3.42 3.28 1.38
CA PRO A 57 -4.88 3.45 1.49
C PRO A 57 -5.43 3.95 2.84
N LEU A 58 -4.58 4.11 3.85
CA LEU A 58 -4.92 4.64 5.18
C LEU A 58 -4.53 6.13 5.35
N TYR A 59 -3.90 6.76 4.36
CA TYR A 59 -3.41 8.14 4.44
C TYR A 59 -4.52 9.14 4.77
N GLY A 60 -5.63 9.11 4.02
CA GLY A 60 -6.78 10.00 4.22
C GLY A 60 -7.54 9.79 5.53
N VAL A 61 -7.29 8.68 6.23
CA VAL A 61 -7.97 8.26 7.48
C VAL A 61 -7.00 8.00 8.65
N LYS A 62 -5.76 8.50 8.53
CA LYS A 62 -4.66 8.23 9.48
C LYS A 62 -4.89 8.84 10.88
N TYR A 63 -5.55 10.00 10.93
CA TYR A 63 -5.90 10.73 12.15
C TYR A 63 -7.38 11.14 12.13
N LEU A 64 -8.31 10.19 12.15
CA LEU A 64 -9.74 10.51 12.33
C LEU A 64 -10.00 10.94 13.77
N LYS A 65 -10.86 11.94 13.94
CA LYS A 65 -11.32 12.40 15.25
C LYS A 65 -12.84 12.59 15.25
N ASP A 66 -13.50 11.91 16.18
CA ASP A 66 -14.90 12.09 16.54
C ASP A 66 -15.91 11.96 15.38
N LYS A 67 -15.52 11.22 14.33
CA LYS A 67 -16.33 10.91 13.15
C LYS A 67 -17.55 10.08 13.55
N PRO A 68 -18.79 10.45 13.19
CA PRO A 68 -19.96 9.60 13.42
C PRO A 68 -19.80 8.25 12.74
N VAL A 69 -20.25 7.18 13.41
CA VAL A 69 -20.23 5.83 12.83
C VAL A 69 -21.13 5.72 11.59
N THR A 70 -22.20 6.50 11.52
CA THR A 70 -23.08 6.67 10.34
C THR A 70 -22.36 7.17 9.09
N ASP A 71 -21.24 7.87 9.26
CA ASP A 71 -20.52 8.54 8.16
C ASP A 71 -19.40 7.65 7.59
N LEU A 72 -19.27 6.42 8.10
CA LEU A 72 -18.39 5.39 7.54
C LEU A 72 -19.00 4.87 6.23
N GLN A 73 -18.20 4.89 5.16
CA GLN A 73 -18.66 4.50 3.82
C GLN A 73 -17.87 3.30 3.29
N GLY A 74 -18.61 2.34 2.73
CA GLY A 74 -18.07 1.14 2.10
C GLY A 74 -17.04 0.39 2.94
N ASP A 75 -15.88 0.10 2.35
CA ASP A 75 -14.82 -0.68 2.99
C ASP A 75 -13.95 0.10 3.99
N GLN A 76 -14.24 1.39 4.26
CA GLN A 76 -13.42 2.26 5.11
C GLN A 76 -13.17 1.66 6.51
N PHE A 77 -14.19 1.05 7.13
CA PHE A 77 -14.03 0.38 8.43
C PHE A 77 -13.18 -0.89 8.34
N LEU A 78 -13.28 -1.64 7.25
CA LEU A 78 -12.49 -2.85 7.01
C LEU A 78 -11.01 -2.51 6.78
N ARG A 79 -10.71 -1.46 5.99
CA ARG A 79 -9.35 -0.90 5.84
C ARG A 79 -8.76 -0.50 7.19
N LEU A 80 -9.51 0.28 7.99
CA LEU A 80 -9.09 0.70 9.33
C LEU A 80 -8.79 -0.51 10.23
N LYS A 81 -9.64 -1.54 10.22
CA LYS A 81 -9.45 -2.79 10.99
C LYS A 81 -8.18 -3.54 10.58
N CYS A 82 -7.91 -3.70 9.28
CA CYS A 82 -6.66 -4.28 8.79
C CYS A 82 -5.44 -3.48 9.31
N GLY A 83 -5.51 -2.15 9.27
CA GLY A 83 -4.47 -1.26 9.82
C GLY A 83 -4.22 -1.41 11.33
N VAL A 84 -5.18 -1.93 12.11
CA VAL A 84 -5.01 -2.28 13.52
C VAL A 84 -4.37 -3.66 13.67
N GLU A 85 -4.76 -4.63 12.85
CA GLU A 85 -4.21 -5.99 12.85
C GLU A 85 -2.72 -6.00 12.42
N ASP A 86 -2.37 -5.18 11.43
CA ASP A 86 -0.99 -4.87 11.00
C ASP A 86 -0.22 -3.98 12.00
N LYS A 87 -0.88 -3.50 13.06
CA LYS A 87 -0.32 -2.62 14.11
C LYS A 87 0.19 -1.27 13.57
N LEU A 88 -0.34 -0.81 12.44
CA LEU A 88 -0.03 0.49 11.84
C LEU A 88 -0.84 1.62 12.50
N MET A 89 -2.03 1.33 13.01
CA MET A 89 -2.88 2.29 13.71
C MET A 89 -3.62 1.68 14.89
N THR A 90 -4.29 2.55 15.66
CA THR A 90 -5.21 2.21 16.74
C THR A 90 -6.53 2.94 16.52
N ILE A 91 -7.64 2.24 16.73
CA ILE A 91 -9.01 2.77 16.67
C ILE A 91 -9.55 2.87 18.10
N SER A 92 -10.34 3.92 18.37
CA SER A 92 -11.16 4.04 19.58
C SER A 92 -12.58 4.46 19.21
N LEU A 93 -13.57 3.65 19.60
CA LEU A 93 -14.97 4.06 19.67
C LEU A 93 -15.21 4.80 20.99
N CYS A 94 -15.94 5.90 20.97
CA CYS A 94 -16.11 6.77 22.13
C CYS A 94 -16.87 6.12 23.31
N ASP A 95 -16.41 6.44 24.52
CA ASP A 95 -17.02 6.03 25.80
C ASP A 95 -18.26 6.87 26.18
N ILE A 96 -18.37 8.05 25.59
CA ILE A 96 -19.34 9.10 25.91
C ILE A 96 -20.29 9.23 24.73
N MET A 97 -21.58 9.37 25.02
CA MET A 97 -22.63 9.70 24.06
C MET A 97 -23.14 11.11 24.34
N ASP A 98 -23.36 11.86 23.26
CA ASP A 98 -24.02 13.16 23.31
C ASP A 98 -25.49 12.99 23.78
N GLY A 99 -25.91 13.76 24.79
CA GLY A 99 -27.28 13.74 25.31
C GLY A 99 -28.26 14.51 24.42
N ASN A 100 -29.56 14.36 24.66
CA ASN A 100 -30.60 15.14 23.96
C ASN A 100 -30.73 16.58 24.49
N THR A 101 -30.38 16.80 25.76
CA THR A 101 -30.56 18.06 26.50
C THR A 101 -29.32 18.47 27.32
N THR A 102 -28.39 17.54 27.49
CA THR A 102 -27.16 17.66 28.28
C THR A 102 -25.95 17.20 27.46
N VAL A 103 -24.75 17.56 27.90
CA VAL A 103 -23.49 17.20 27.22
C VAL A 103 -23.18 15.70 27.28
N ASN A 104 -23.91 14.91 28.09
CA ASN A 104 -23.58 13.51 28.34
C ASN A 104 -24.85 12.69 28.64
N PHE A 105 -25.18 11.75 27.76
CA PHE A 105 -26.32 10.83 27.90
C PHE A 105 -26.33 10.08 29.25
N LEU A 106 -25.17 9.78 29.85
CA LEU A 106 -25.12 9.14 31.17
C LEU A 106 -25.74 10.02 32.27
N ASP A 107 -25.68 11.35 32.16
CA ASP A 107 -26.25 12.25 33.17
C ASP A 107 -27.76 12.41 32.99
N GLU A 108 -28.27 12.44 31.75
CA GLU A 108 -29.70 12.21 31.45
C GLU A 108 -30.19 10.86 32.01
N ALA A 109 -29.44 9.79 31.76
CA ALA A 109 -29.79 8.45 32.25
C ALA A 109 -29.81 8.37 33.78
N LYS A 110 -28.99 9.14 34.51
CA LYS A 110 -29.06 9.22 35.98
C LYS A 110 -30.33 9.90 36.47
N GLN A 111 -30.77 10.99 35.83
CA GLN A 111 -31.96 11.74 36.25
C GLN A 111 -33.22 10.85 36.29
N LEU A 112 -33.35 9.90 35.35
CA LEU A 112 -34.44 8.92 35.33
C LEU A 112 -34.53 8.04 36.59
N TYR A 113 -33.42 7.88 37.33
CA TYR A 113 -33.38 7.12 38.59
C TYR A 113 -33.28 8.02 39.83
N TYR A 114 -33.20 9.34 39.69
CA TYR A 114 -33.16 10.26 40.81
C TYR A 114 -34.56 10.55 41.36
N LYS A 115 -34.63 10.93 42.63
CA LYS A 115 -35.84 11.47 43.25
C LYS A 115 -35.62 12.96 43.48
N ASP A 116 -36.56 13.78 42.99
CA ASP A 116 -36.51 15.24 43.06
C ASP A 116 -36.97 15.76 44.43
N GLU A 117 -36.13 15.54 45.45
CA GLU A 117 -36.32 16.08 46.80
C GLU A 117 -34.97 16.51 47.39
N PHE A 118 -34.90 17.74 47.93
CA PHE A 118 -33.66 18.34 48.44
C PHE A 118 -33.18 17.82 49.81
N SER A 119 -33.77 16.74 50.34
CA SER A 119 -33.37 16.15 51.62
C SER A 119 -32.01 15.44 51.52
N GLN A 120 -31.12 15.62 52.50
CA GLN A 120 -29.80 14.99 52.54
C GLN A 120 -29.87 13.47 52.33
N VAL A 121 -30.81 12.80 53.01
CA VAL A 121 -31.02 11.35 52.88
C VAL A 121 -31.38 10.95 51.44
N VAL A 122 -32.14 11.80 50.73
CA VAL A 122 -32.50 11.55 49.33
C VAL A 122 -31.33 11.83 48.40
N GLN A 123 -30.49 12.82 48.70
CA GLN A 123 -29.23 13.07 47.99
C GLN A 123 -28.25 11.89 48.13
N ASP A 124 -28.09 11.35 49.34
CA ASP A 124 -27.26 10.17 49.61
C ASP A 124 -27.77 8.94 48.83
N TRP A 125 -29.10 8.74 48.79
CA TRP A 125 -29.73 7.71 47.96
C TRP A 125 -29.67 8.00 46.45
N ASN A 126 -29.63 9.26 46.02
CA ASN A 126 -29.45 9.64 44.61
C ASN A 126 -28.01 9.30 44.17
N ASP A 127 -26.99 9.61 44.97
CA ASP A 127 -25.59 9.21 44.68
C ASP A 127 -25.43 7.69 44.60
N LEU A 128 -26.02 6.93 45.53
CA LEU A 128 -26.02 5.46 45.48
C LEU A 128 -26.62 4.92 44.16
N ARG A 129 -27.75 5.47 43.72
CA ARG A 129 -28.39 5.13 42.44
C ARG A 129 -27.55 5.58 41.25
N GLY A 130 -26.99 6.79 41.28
CA GLY A 130 -26.11 7.33 40.24
C GLY A 130 -24.84 6.50 40.05
N ARG A 131 -24.26 5.97 41.13
CA ARG A 131 -23.14 5.03 41.09
C ARG A 131 -23.54 3.67 40.49
N ALA A 132 -24.72 3.15 40.83
CA ALA A 132 -25.23 1.90 40.24
C ALA A 132 -25.50 2.05 38.73
N VAL A 133 -26.15 3.14 38.30
CA VAL A 133 -26.38 3.49 36.88
C VAL A 133 -25.05 3.68 36.14
N THR A 134 -24.07 4.36 36.74
CA THR A 134 -22.74 4.55 36.13
C THR A 134 -21.98 3.23 35.94
N PHE A 135 -22.11 2.28 36.88
CA PHE A 135 -21.56 0.94 36.74
C PHE A 135 -22.27 0.15 35.63
N ALA A 136 -23.60 0.20 35.59
CA ALA A 136 -24.42 -0.47 34.58
C ALA A 136 -24.09 0.03 33.17
N PHE A 137 -24.11 1.35 32.98
CA PHE A 137 -23.81 2.03 31.72
C PHE A 137 -22.44 1.62 31.17
N LYS A 138 -21.38 1.73 31.98
CA LYS A 138 -20.03 1.33 31.56
C LYS A 138 -19.95 -0.14 31.19
N ARG A 139 -20.64 -1.02 31.94
CA ARG A 139 -20.64 -2.46 31.64
C ARG A 139 -21.32 -2.77 30.31
N VAL A 140 -22.46 -2.14 30.00
CA VAL A 140 -23.20 -2.37 28.76
C VAL A 140 -22.49 -1.71 27.57
N VAL A 141 -21.91 -0.51 27.70
CA VAL A 141 -21.14 0.13 26.62
C VAL A 141 -19.92 -0.69 26.19
N GLU A 142 -19.22 -1.38 27.11
CA GLU A 142 -18.14 -2.31 26.75
C GLU A 142 -18.62 -3.59 26.05
N ASP A 143 -19.89 -3.98 26.18
CA ASP A 143 -20.50 -5.00 25.33
C ASP A 143 -20.86 -4.41 23.95
N LEU A 144 -21.55 -3.26 23.94
CA LEU A 144 -22.04 -2.59 22.73
C LEU A 144 -20.93 -2.12 21.79
N LYS A 145 -19.75 -1.70 22.30
CA LYS A 145 -18.55 -1.41 21.50
C LYS A 145 -18.13 -2.61 20.64
N ARG A 146 -18.19 -3.81 21.21
CA ARG A 146 -17.78 -5.06 20.55
C ARG A 146 -18.85 -5.52 19.57
N GLU A 147 -20.13 -5.39 19.95
CA GLU A 147 -21.29 -5.66 19.09
C GLU A 147 -21.29 -4.73 17.85
N LEU A 148 -21.08 -3.42 18.05
CA LEU A 148 -21.00 -2.41 17.00
C LEU A 148 -19.78 -2.63 16.09
N SER A 149 -18.60 -2.90 16.67
CA SER A 149 -17.40 -3.21 15.89
C SER A 149 -17.51 -4.52 15.08
N GLN A 150 -18.37 -5.45 15.48
CA GLN A 150 -18.67 -6.65 14.69
C GLN A 150 -19.67 -6.34 13.57
N ARG A 151 -20.73 -5.57 13.88
CA ARG A 151 -21.71 -5.10 12.88
C ARG A 151 -21.06 -4.30 11.75
N LEU A 152 -20.26 -3.28 12.08
CA LEU A 152 -19.54 -2.47 11.09
C LEU A 152 -18.52 -3.27 10.27
N ALA A 153 -17.92 -4.30 10.86
CA ALA A 153 -17.05 -5.22 10.13
C ALA A 153 -17.84 -6.10 9.15
N GLN A 154 -19.12 -6.38 9.40
CA GLN A 154 -19.96 -7.12 8.48
C GLN A 154 -20.54 -6.22 7.39
N GLU A 155 -21.12 -5.07 7.73
CA GLU A 155 -21.63 -4.10 6.75
C GLU A 155 -20.56 -3.70 5.71
N ALA A 156 -19.30 -3.54 6.14
CA ALA A 156 -18.17 -3.28 5.24
C ALA A 156 -17.74 -4.50 4.39
N ARG A 157 -17.98 -5.75 4.84
CA ARG A 157 -17.76 -6.97 4.04
C ARG A 157 -18.87 -7.20 3.03
N ASP A 158 -20.11 -6.98 3.43
CA ASP A 158 -21.29 -7.15 2.60
C ASP A 158 -21.17 -6.22 1.38
N HIS A 159 -20.78 -4.96 1.59
CA HIS A 159 -20.49 -4.02 0.51
C HIS A 159 -19.27 -4.40 -0.36
N VAL A 160 -18.20 -4.96 0.22
CA VAL A 160 -17.08 -5.47 -0.60
C VAL A 160 -17.50 -6.69 -1.43
N THR A 161 -18.43 -7.51 -0.92
CA THR A 161 -19.01 -8.65 -1.65
C THR A 161 -19.90 -8.16 -2.79
N GLU A 162 -20.74 -7.14 -2.55
CA GLU A 162 -21.52 -6.43 -3.56
C GLU A 162 -20.62 -5.85 -4.68
N GLN A 163 -19.51 -5.18 -4.34
CA GLN A 163 -18.56 -4.70 -5.34
C GLN A 163 -17.91 -5.85 -6.14
N CYS A 164 -17.59 -6.99 -5.51
CA CYS A 164 -17.06 -8.15 -6.23
C CYS A 164 -18.09 -8.72 -7.23
N CYS A 165 -19.35 -8.85 -6.82
CA CYS A 165 -20.43 -9.32 -7.67
C CYS A 165 -20.72 -8.34 -8.81
N SER A 166 -20.79 -7.04 -8.52
CA SER A 166 -20.94 -5.99 -9.53
C SER A 166 -19.81 -6.03 -10.57
N LYS A 167 -18.57 -6.28 -10.16
CA LYS A 167 -17.44 -6.40 -11.10
C LYS A 167 -17.51 -7.68 -11.94
N LEU A 168 -17.90 -8.82 -11.37
CA LEU A 168 -18.18 -10.05 -12.14
C LEU A 168 -19.30 -9.81 -13.15
N TYR A 169 -20.46 -9.33 -12.68
CA TYR A 169 -21.61 -8.95 -13.52
C TYR A 169 -21.20 -8.06 -14.69
N ASN A 170 -20.39 -7.02 -14.45
CA ASN A 170 -19.88 -6.13 -15.50
C ASN A 170 -19.02 -6.84 -16.57
N TRP A 171 -18.48 -8.02 -16.30
CA TRP A 171 -17.77 -8.86 -17.27
C TRP A 171 -18.67 -9.87 -17.98
N ILE A 172 -19.62 -10.50 -17.27
CA ILE A 172 -20.50 -11.56 -17.82
C ILE A 172 -21.85 -11.05 -18.38
N LYS A 173 -22.15 -9.75 -18.24
CA LYS A 173 -23.28 -9.07 -18.92
C LYS A 173 -23.01 -8.74 -20.39
N ILE A 174 -21.83 -9.10 -20.92
CA ILE A 174 -21.44 -8.85 -22.31
C ILE A 174 -21.81 -10.08 -23.14
N ALA A 175 -22.43 -9.84 -24.29
CA ALA A 175 -22.84 -10.84 -25.27
C ALA A 175 -21.61 -11.42 -26.01
N PRO A 176 -21.79 -12.48 -26.81
CA PRO A 176 -20.85 -12.85 -27.87
C PRO A 176 -20.40 -11.64 -28.70
N TYR A 177 -19.17 -11.70 -29.23
CA TYR A 177 -18.74 -10.73 -30.24
C TYR A 177 -19.60 -10.88 -31.50
N ASP A 178 -20.17 -9.78 -31.98
CA ASP A 178 -20.81 -9.71 -33.28
C ASP A 178 -19.76 -9.31 -34.34
N PRO A 179 -19.42 -10.20 -35.30
CA PRO A 179 -18.52 -9.85 -36.39
C PRO A 179 -19.19 -9.00 -37.48
N GLY A 180 -20.52 -8.87 -37.46
CA GLY A 180 -21.32 -8.18 -38.46
C GLY A 180 -21.71 -9.07 -39.66
N ASP A 181 -22.61 -8.51 -40.48
CA ASP A 181 -23.12 -9.15 -41.69
C ASP A 181 -22.04 -9.19 -42.80
N PHE A 182 -21.62 -10.40 -43.19
CA PHE A 182 -20.78 -10.66 -44.37
C PHE A 182 -21.62 -10.91 -45.63
N THR A 183 -22.84 -10.38 -45.70
CA THR A 183 -23.93 -10.82 -46.60
C THR A 183 -23.79 -10.44 -48.07
N ASP A 184 -22.77 -9.66 -48.46
CA ASP A 184 -22.63 -9.09 -49.80
C ASP A 184 -21.88 -9.99 -50.81
N GLU A 185 -21.41 -11.19 -50.41
CA GLU A 185 -20.67 -12.12 -51.29
C GLU A 185 -21.17 -13.58 -51.18
N ASP A 186 -21.33 -14.27 -52.32
CA ASP A 186 -21.86 -15.64 -52.47
C ASP A 186 -20.88 -16.74 -51.96
N VAL A 187 -20.45 -16.70 -50.69
CA VAL A 187 -19.35 -17.54 -50.18
C VAL A 187 -19.66 -18.18 -48.81
N ASP A 188 -20.09 -19.45 -48.82
CA ASP A 188 -20.41 -20.26 -47.63
C ASP A 188 -19.35 -20.23 -46.51
N ASP A 189 -18.07 -20.04 -46.84
CA ASP A 189 -16.97 -19.98 -45.87
C ASP A 189 -17.14 -18.89 -44.80
N TRP A 190 -17.92 -17.83 -45.07
CA TRP A 190 -18.10 -16.67 -44.20
C TRP A 190 -19.44 -16.63 -43.44
N ASP A 191 -20.25 -17.69 -43.50
CA ASP A 191 -21.47 -17.80 -42.68
C ASP A 191 -21.16 -17.73 -41.17
N THR A 192 -21.89 -16.87 -40.48
CA THR A 192 -21.83 -16.64 -39.03
C THR A 192 -23.06 -17.14 -38.29
N SER A 193 -24.09 -17.64 -38.98
CA SER A 193 -25.38 -18.06 -38.39
C SER A 193 -25.24 -19.14 -37.31
N ASN A 194 -24.24 -20.02 -37.47
CA ASN A 194 -23.92 -21.11 -36.53
C ASN A 194 -22.92 -20.71 -35.43
N GLY A 195 -22.43 -19.46 -35.44
CA GLY A 195 -21.34 -18.95 -34.62
C GLY A 195 -20.08 -18.65 -35.44
N PHE A 196 -19.04 -18.11 -34.81
CA PHE A 196 -17.86 -17.58 -35.51
C PHE A 196 -16.52 -18.12 -34.99
N ARG A 197 -15.62 -18.37 -35.95
CA ARG A 197 -14.20 -18.72 -35.76
C ARG A 197 -13.38 -17.50 -35.31
N VAL A 198 -12.52 -17.66 -34.31
CA VAL A 198 -11.63 -16.61 -33.77
C VAL A 198 -10.17 -16.98 -33.98
N PHE A 199 -9.31 -16.02 -34.36
CA PHE A 199 -7.85 -16.18 -34.26
C PHE A 199 -7.34 -15.38 -33.06
N SER A 200 -6.75 -16.06 -32.08
CA SER A 200 -6.25 -15.45 -30.85
C SER A 200 -4.74 -15.61 -30.74
N ILE A 201 -4.04 -14.59 -30.22
CA ILE A 201 -2.61 -14.62 -29.93
C ILE A 201 -2.35 -14.27 -28.47
N ALA A 202 -1.56 -15.11 -27.79
CA ALA A 202 -1.01 -14.82 -26.46
C ALA A 202 0.52 -14.76 -26.48
N PHE A 203 1.07 -13.82 -25.73
CA PHE A 203 2.52 -13.61 -25.58
C PHE A 203 2.88 -13.18 -24.14
N VAL A 204 4.14 -13.38 -23.76
CA VAL A 204 4.76 -12.83 -22.54
C VAL A 204 5.82 -11.82 -22.97
N PRO A 205 6.05 -10.69 -22.27
CA PRO A 205 7.04 -9.66 -22.63
C PRO A 205 8.50 -10.08 -22.40
N ASP A 206 8.85 -11.30 -22.83
CA ASP A 206 10.17 -11.93 -22.74
C ASP A 206 10.62 -12.38 -24.13
N LEU A 207 11.67 -11.74 -24.66
CA LEU A 207 12.24 -12.02 -25.99
C LEU A 207 12.86 -13.43 -26.13
N SER A 208 13.01 -14.19 -25.04
CA SER A 208 13.46 -15.58 -25.06
C SER A 208 12.31 -16.58 -25.25
N GLN A 209 11.07 -16.17 -24.94
CA GLN A 209 9.87 -16.99 -25.09
C GLN A 209 9.20 -16.74 -26.44
N ALA A 210 8.50 -17.75 -26.95
CA ALA A 210 7.73 -17.64 -28.19
C ALA A 210 6.28 -17.31 -27.86
N ALA A 211 5.68 -16.38 -28.61
CA ALA A 211 4.24 -16.21 -28.61
C ALA A 211 3.55 -17.42 -29.26
N PHE A 212 2.30 -17.67 -28.88
CA PHE A 212 1.45 -18.69 -29.48
C PHE A 212 0.19 -18.04 -30.03
N GLY A 213 -0.19 -18.42 -31.24
CA GLY A 213 -1.49 -18.10 -31.82
C GLY A 213 -2.29 -19.36 -32.08
N CYS A 214 -3.62 -19.32 -31.96
CA CYS A 214 -4.50 -20.43 -32.28
C CYS A 214 -5.79 -19.97 -32.96
N CYS A 215 -6.30 -20.78 -33.88
CA CYS A 215 -7.66 -20.63 -34.40
C CYS A 215 -8.60 -21.48 -33.54
N VAL A 216 -9.55 -20.80 -32.89
CA VAL A 216 -10.67 -21.41 -32.19
C VAL A 216 -11.84 -21.49 -33.17
N ASP A 217 -12.46 -22.67 -33.30
CA ASP A 217 -13.63 -22.90 -34.16
C ASP A 217 -14.95 -22.49 -33.48
N VAL A 218 -16.07 -22.59 -34.22
CA VAL A 218 -17.40 -22.12 -33.78
C VAL A 218 -17.95 -22.79 -32.51
N ASP A 219 -17.36 -23.92 -32.11
CA ASP A 219 -17.75 -24.69 -30.93
C ASP A 219 -16.80 -24.48 -29.73
N GLY A 220 -15.72 -23.72 -29.94
CA GLY A 220 -14.77 -23.34 -28.91
C GLY A 220 -13.52 -24.23 -28.83
N ASP A 221 -13.26 -25.11 -29.81
CA ASP A 221 -12.10 -26.00 -29.79
C ASP A 221 -10.91 -25.48 -30.63
N CYS A 222 -9.71 -25.93 -30.25
CA CYS A 222 -8.45 -25.42 -30.79
C CYS A 222 -8.02 -26.15 -32.07
N CYS A 223 -8.62 -25.73 -33.18
CA CYS A 223 -8.49 -26.35 -34.50
C CYS A 223 -7.06 -26.40 -35.08
N GLU A 224 -6.27 -25.31 -34.99
CA GLU A 224 -4.86 -25.26 -35.40
C GLU A 224 -4.13 -24.18 -34.57
N TYR A 225 -2.82 -24.35 -34.32
CA TYR A 225 -2.00 -23.36 -33.61
C TYR A 225 -0.63 -23.14 -34.26
N ILE A 226 -0.06 -21.96 -34.03
CA ILE A 226 1.25 -21.51 -34.53
C ILE A 226 2.14 -21.02 -33.39
N ARG A 227 3.45 -21.27 -33.53
CA ARG A 227 4.48 -20.82 -32.57
C ARG A 227 5.36 -19.75 -33.20
N LEU A 228 5.28 -18.54 -32.66
CA LEU A 228 5.89 -17.32 -33.19
C LEU A 228 7.04 -16.88 -32.29
N ALA A 229 8.23 -17.42 -32.57
CA ALA A 229 9.43 -17.25 -31.75
C ALA A 229 10.04 -15.85 -31.82
N HIS A 230 9.58 -15.00 -32.74
CA HIS A 230 10.17 -13.72 -33.09
C HIS A 230 9.13 -12.59 -33.19
N LEU A 231 7.88 -12.85 -32.79
CA LEU A 231 6.77 -11.87 -32.83
C LEU A 231 7.11 -10.54 -32.14
N LEU A 232 7.81 -10.57 -31.01
CA LEU A 232 8.16 -9.37 -30.23
C LEU A 232 9.43 -8.65 -30.73
N LYS A 233 10.06 -9.14 -31.82
CA LYS A 233 11.13 -8.41 -32.50
C LYS A 233 10.54 -7.33 -33.40
N ARG A 234 11.28 -6.23 -33.58
CA ARG A 234 10.85 -5.12 -34.44
C ARG A 234 11.16 -5.39 -35.90
N ARG A 235 10.23 -5.06 -36.80
CA ARG A 235 10.44 -5.14 -38.26
C ARG A 235 11.65 -4.31 -38.71
N ASN A 236 11.85 -3.14 -38.08
CA ASN A 236 12.99 -2.24 -38.30
C ASN A 236 14.08 -2.41 -37.21
N ALA A 237 14.45 -3.65 -36.87
CA ALA A 237 15.56 -3.90 -35.96
C ALA A 237 16.92 -3.56 -36.60
N TYR A 238 17.86 -3.01 -35.82
CA TYR A 238 19.21 -2.68 -36.29
C TYR A 238 20.02 -3.93 -36.71
N ASN A 239 19.69 -5.09 -36.15
CA ASN A 239 20.22 -6.37 -36.58
C ASN A 239 19.33 -6.94 -37.70
N GLU A 240 19.84 -6.96 -38.94
CA GLU A 240 19.12 -7.47 -40.12
C GLU A 240 18.57 -8.89 -39.89
N ARG A 241 19.30 -9.74 -39.16
CA ARG A 241 18.86 -11.10 -38.83
C ARG A 241 17.59 -11.12 -37.98
N ASP A 242 17.41 -10.13 -37.09
CA ASP A 242 16.21 -10.01 -36.26
C ASP A 242 15.03 -9.42 -37.03
N ALA A 243 15.29 -8.50 -37.96
CA ALA A 243 14.28 -7.98 -38.89
C ALA A 243 13.75 -9.08 -39.83
N MET A 244 14.64 -9.84 -40.48
CA MET A 244 14.28 -10.99 -41.33
C MET A 244 13.52 -12.07 -40.54
N ALA A 245 13.91 -12.31 -39.29
CA ALA A 245 13.25 -13.27 -38.41
C ALA A 245 11.82 -12.83 -38.03
N LYS A 246 11.58 -11.53 -37.81
CA LYS A 246 10.25 -10.95 -37.60
C LYS A 246 9.38 -11.04 -38.87
N ASP A 247 9.94 -10.71 -40.04
CA ASP A 247 9.21 -10.80 -41.32
C ASP A 247 8.82 -12.25 -41.66
N SER A 248 9.64 -13.24 -41.28
CA SER A 248 9.30 -14.67 -41.37
C SER A 248 8.21 -15.14 -40.39
N ASP A 249 8.01 -14.47 -39.26
CA ASP A 249 6.87 -14.71 -38.36
C ASP A 249 5.60 -14.01 -38.90
N ILE A 250 5.72 -12.79 -39.45
CA ILE A 250 4.62 -12.06 -40.11
C ILE A 250 4.02 -12.88 -41.27
N ARG A 251 4.85 -13.37 -42.20
CA ARG A 251 4.38 -14.21 -43.31
C ARG A 251 3.66 -15.46 -42.82
N ARG A 252 4.18 -16.13 -41.78
CA ARG A 252 3.54 -17.31 -41.19
C ARG A 252 2.21 -17.01 -40.49
N MET A 253 2.00 -15.79 -39.99
CA MET A 253 0.68 -15.35 -39.53
C MET A 253 -0.27 -15.09 -40.69
N GLN A 254 0.19 -14.45 -41.77
CA GLN A 254 -0.59 -14.23 -43.00
C GLN A 254 -1.02 -15.57 -43.62
N ASP A 255 -0.09 -16.51 -43.81
CA ASP A 255 -0.34 -17.88 -44.28
C ASP A 255 -1.31 -18.65 -43.37
N PHE A 256 -1.41 -18.30 -42.08
CA PHE A 256 -2.31 -18.94 -41.12
C PHE A 256 -3.71 -18.33 -41.18
N ILE A 257 -3.82 -17.00 -41.17
CA ILE A 257 -5.08 -16.27 -41.34
C ILE A 257 -5.75 -16.71 -42.64
N LEU A 258 -5.01 -16.70 -43.76
CA LEU A 258 -5.46 -17.17 -45.08
C LEU A 258 -6.05 -18.57 -45.06
N ARG A 259 -5.41 -19.53 -44.38
CA ARG A 259 -5.85 -20.93 -44.32
C ARG A 259 -6.99 -21.18 -43.33
N ARG A 260 -7.19 -20.32 -42.34
CA ARG A 260 -8.15 -20.54 -41.23
C ARG A 260 -9.39 -19.65 -41.28
N LYS A 261 -9.40 -18.59 -42.10
CA LYS A 261 -10.51 -17.62 -42.26
C LYS A 261 -11.19 -17.23 -40.93
N PRO A 262 -10.46 -16.64 -39.95
CA PRO A 262 -11.08 -16.13 -38.73
C PRO A 262 -11.97 -14.90 -39.04
N HIS A 263 -13.09 -14.75 -38.34
CA HIS A 263 -13.99 -13.59 -38.48
C HIS A 263 -13.54 -12.41 -37.60
N VAL A 264 -12.78 -12.70 -36.55
CA VAL A 264 -12.19 -11.69 -35.66
C VAL A 264 -10.83 -12.16 -35.15
N ILE A 265 -9.92 -11.21 -34.97
CA ILE A 265 -8.58 -11.44 -34.42
C ILE A 265 -8.49 -10.83 -33.03
N SER A 266 -7.93 -11.56 -32.07
CA SER A 266 -7.78 -11.13 -30.67
C SER A 266 -6.33 -11.26 -30.19
N VAL A 267 -5.89 -10.31 -29.38
CA VAL A 267 -4.52 -10.19 -28.86
C VAL A 267 -4.57 -10.10 -27.34
N SER A 268 -3.77 -10.91 -26.65
CA SER A 268 -3.62 -10.84 -25.18
C SER A 268 -3.15 -9.46 -24.74
N GLY A 269 -3.95 -8.82 -23.89
CA GLY A 269 -3.64 -7.53 -23.27
C GLY A 269 -2.60 -7.65 -22.16
N GLU A 270 -1.43 -8.23 -22.43
CA GLU A 270 -0.40 -8.53 -21.45
C GLU A 270 0.51 -7.31 -21.17
N SER A 271 1.11 -6.73 -22.21
CA SER A 271 2.01 -5.58 -22.11
C SER A 271 1.74 -4.56 -23.22
N ARG A 272 2.37 -3.38 -23.12
CA ARG A 272 2.43 -2.37 -24.18
C ARG A 272 2.77 -2.92 -25.57
N ASP A 273 3.53 -4.02 -25.67
CA ASP A 273 3.91 -4.63 -26.94
C ASP A 273 2.72 -5.24 -27.69
N ALA A 274 1.57 -5.46 -27.02
CA ALA A 274 0.30 -5.82 -27.66
C ALA A 274 -0.13 -4.80 -28.73
N ASN A 275 0.18 -3.51 -28.54
CA ASN A 275 -0.09 -2.49 -29.55
C ASN A 275 0.74 -2.71 -30.82
N MET A 276 2.01 -3.11 -30.70
CA MET A 276 2.86 -3.46 -31.85
C MET A 276 2.32 -4.71 -32.55
N VAL A 277 1.86 -5.72 -31.80
CA VAL A 277 1.24 -6.93 -32.36
C VAL A 277 -0.08 -6.60 -33.08
N LYS A 278 -0.93 -5.72 -32.51
CA LYS A 278 -2.16 -5.22 -33.16
C LYS A 278 -1.83 -4.38 -34.41
N GLU A 279 -0.81 -3.52 -34.37
CA GLU A 279 -0.32 -2.77 -35.56
C GLU A 279 0.14 -3.72 -36.68
N ASP A 280 0.97 -4.73 -36.38
CA ASP A 280 1.42 -5.73 -37.36
C ASP A 280 0.23 -6.53 -37.93
N LEU A 281 -0.73 -6.94 -37.10
CA LEU A 281 -1.92 -7.68 -37.54
C LEU A 281 -2.87 -6.82 -38.37
N ILE A 282 -3.08 -5.55 -38.02
CA ILE A 282 -3.87 -4.60 -38.83
C ILE A 282 -3.23 -4.40 -40.20
N GLN A 283 -1.89 -4.38 -40.29
CA GLN A 283 -1.23 -4.32 -41.59
C GLN A 283 -1.46 -5.61 -42.38
N ILE A 284 -1.33 -6.80 -41.77
CA ILE A 284 -1.62 -8.07 -42.45
C ILE A 284 -3.06 -8.13 -42.95
N VAL A 285 -4.04 -7.72 -42.15
CA VAL A 285 -5.46 -7.70 -42.56
C VAL A 285 -5.67 -6.74 -43.74
N LYS A 286 -5.11 -5.52 -43.68
CA LYS A 286 -5.19 -4.56 -44.81
C LYS A 286 -4.51 -5.08 -46.07
N ASP A 287 -3.34 -5.70 -45.93
CA ASP A 287 -2.63 -6.31 -47.06
C ASP A 287 -3.48 -7.43 -47.71
N LEU A 288 -4.43 -8.05 -47.00
CA LEU A 288 -5.37 -9.06 -47.52
C LEU A 288 -6.71 -8.47 -48.03
N GLU A 289 -7.19 -7.40 -47.39
CA GLU A 289 -8.35 -6.58 -47.81
C GLU A 289 -8.06 -5.90 -49.15
N GLU A 290 -6.88 -5.27 -49.30
CA GLU A 290 -6.37 -4.69 -50.57
C GLU A 290 -6.08 -5.74 -51.67
N GLN A 291 -6.13 -7.04 -51.34
CA GLN A 291 -5.96 -8.15 -52.28
C GLN A 291 -7.29 -8.85 -52.64
N GLU A 292 -8.45 -8.35 -52.18
CA GLU A 292 -9.77 -8.96 -52.40
C GLU A 292 -9.82 -10.44 -51.94
N GLN A 293 -9.04 -10.80 -50.91
CA GLN A 293 -8.96 -12.16 -50.37
C GLN A 293 -9.78 -12.35 -49.09
N PHE A 294 -10.04 -11.25 -48.37
CA PHE A 294 -10.67 -11.23 -47.05
C PHE A 294 -11.63 -10.03 -46.92
N PRO A 295 -12.80 -10.20 -46.27
CA PRO A 295 -13.57 -9.07 -45.79
C PRO A 295 -12.81 -8.35 -44.67
N LYS A 296 -13.23 -7.13 -44.36
CA LYS A 296 -12.63 -6.25 -43.36
C LYS A 296 -12.70 -6.86 -41.94
N LEU A 297 -11.64 -7.52 -41.51
CA LEU A 297 -11.55 -8.11 -40.16
C LEU A 297 -11.19 -7.09 -39.08
N ASN A 298 -11.82 -7.20 -37.92
CA ASN A 298 -11.43 -6.44 -36.72
C ASN A 298 -10.33 -7.15 -35.92
N VAL A 299 -9.41 -6.37 -35.35
CA VAL A 299 -8.31 -6.85 -34.51
C VAL A 299 -8.43 -6.20 -33.13
N GLU A 300 -8.67 -6.97 -32.08
CA GLU A 300 -8.93 -6.44 -30.73
C GLU A 300 -7.94 -6.89 -29.66
N ILE A 301 -7.83 -6.08 -28.60
CA ILE A 301 -7.00 -6.38 -27.43
C ILE A 301 -7.93 -6.77 -26.27
N ILE A 302 -7.71 -7.95 -25.71
CA ILE A 302 -8.59 -8.58 -24.71
C ILE A 302 -7.82 -8.79 -23.40
N GLU A 303 -8.44 -8.46 -22.25
CA GLU A 303 -7.80 -8.55 -20.93
C GLU A 303 -7.37 -9.99 -20.60
N ASN A 304 -6.11 -10.14 -20.17
CA ASN A 304 -5.43 -11.43 -20.01
C ASN A 304 -5.76 -12.15 -18.69
N GLN A 305 -6.21 -11.42 -17.65
CA GLN A 305 -6.37 -11.98 -16.29
C GLN A 305 -7.19 -13.28 -16.21
N LEU A 306 -8.25 -13.43 -17.01
CA LEU A 306 -9.05 -14.67 -17.07
C LEU A 306 -8.22 -15.83 -17.67
N ALA A 307 -7.56 -15.56 -18.80
CA ALA A 307 -6.74 -16.50 -19.53
C ALA A 307 -5.50 -16.94 -18.75
N GLU A 308 -4.87 -16.03 -17.99
CA GLU A 308 -3.79 -16.34 -17.04
C GLU A 308 -4.24 -17.40 -16.03
N VAL A 309 -5.34 -17.16 -15.29
CA VAL A 309 -5.86 -18.09 -14.28
C VAL A 309 -6.29 -19.41 -14.92
N TYR A 310 -7.01 -19.37 -16.05
CA TYR A 310 -7.40 -20.58 -16.79
C TYR A 310 -6.17 -21.38 -17.27
N SER A 311 -5.11 -20.73 -17.74
CA SER A 311 -3.92 -21.44 -18.24
C SER A 311 -3.16 -22.23 -17.18
N MET A 312 -3.30 -21.82 -15.90
CA MET A 312 -2.73 -22.48 -14.73
C MET A 312 -3.76 -23.34 -13.96
N SER A 313 -5.01 -23.38 -14.42
CA SER A 313 -6.09 -24.14 -13.80
C SER A 313 -5.97 -25.63 -14.05
N LYS A 314 -6.51 -26.44 -13.11
CA LYS A 314 -6.67 -27.89 -13.35
C LYS A 314 -7.64 -28.16 -14.50
N LYS A 315 -8.63 -27.28 -14.72
CA LYS A 315 -9.58 -27.37 -15.85
C LYS A 315 -8.83 -27.26 -17.19
N GLY A 316 -8.02 -26.21 -17.36
CA GLY A 316 -7.20 -25.99 -18.54
C GLY A 316 -6.13 -27.07 -18.76
N GLU A 317 -5.55 -27.62 -17.69
CA GLU A 317 -4.70 -28.82 -17.77
C GLU A 317 -5.46 -30.08 -18.21
N SER A 318 -6.72 -30.25 -17.77
CA SER A 318 -7.54 -31.39 -18.17
C SER A 318 -8.11 -31.29 -19.59
N ASP A 319 -8.42 -30.07 -20.05
CA ASP A 319 -8.90 -29.81 -21.42
C ASP A 319 -7.77 -29.94 -22.44
N PHE A 320 -6.55 -29.49 -22.10
CA PHE A 320 -5.43 -29.38 -23.04
C PHE A 320 -4.09 -29.86 -22.44
N LEU A 321 -4.04 -31.15 -22.08
CA LEU A 321 -2.94 -31.80 -21.35
C LEU A 321 -1.55 -31.54 -21.95
N ASP A 322 -1.39 -31.73 -23.26
CA ASP A 322 -0.11 -31.59 -23.96
C ASP A 322 0.24 -30.13 -24.34
N TYR A 323 -0.66 -29.18 -24.13
CA TYR A 323 -0.48 -27.79 -24.56
C TYR A 323 0.23 -26.96 -23.48
N PRO A 324 1.22 -26.10 -23.85
CA PRO A 324 1.88 -25.21 -22.90
C PRO A 324 0.90 -24.13 -22.39
N PRO A 325 1.08 -23.59 -21.16
CA PRO A 325 0.17 -22.60 -20.59
C PRO A 325 -0.11 -21.41 -21.52
N LEU A 326 0.90 -20.88 -22.21
CA LEU A 326 0.74 -19.74 -23.12
C LEU A 326 -0.15 -20.05 -24.35
N LEU A 327 -0.24 -21.32 -24.78
CA LEU A 327 -1.22 -21.73 -25.80
C LEU A 327 -2.63 -21.82 -25.19
N ARG A 328 -2.76 -22.31 -23.94
CA ARG A 328 -4.04 -22.29 -23.21
C ARG A 328 -4.55 -20.86 -22.97
N GLN A 329 -3.64 -19.89 -22.75
CA GLN A 329 -3.99 -18.47 -22.69
C GLN A 329 -4.60 -17.98 -24.00
N ALA A 330 -3.96 -18.29 -25.15
CA ALA A 330 -4.51 -17.92 -26.45
C ALA A 330 -5.91 -18.54 -26.68
N ILE A 331 -6.11 -19.82 -26.34
CA ILE A 331 -7.42 -20.48 -26.47
C ILE A 331 -8.48 -19.77 -25.60
N SER A 332 -8.14 -19.43 -24.35
CA SER A 332 -9.04 -18.72 -23.43
C SER A 332 -9.38 -17.31 -23.90
N ILE A 333 -8.41 -16.55 -24.45
CA ILE A 333 -8.67 -15.25 -25.10
C ILE A 333 -9.67 -15.40 -26.26
N GLY A 334 -9.56 -16.47 -27.05
CA GLY A 334 -10.49 -16.78 -28.14
C GLY A 334 -11.89 -17.15 -27.66
N ARG A 335 -11.98 -18.10 -26.73
CA ARG A 335 -13.24 -18.54 -26.08
C ARG A 335 -13.99 -17.40 -25.41
N ARG A 336 -13.26 -16.49 -24.74
CA ARG A 336 -13.83 -15.27 -24.14
C ARG A 336 -14.44 -14.31 -25.16
N MET A 337 -13.89 -14.24 -26.38
CA MET A 337 -14.47 -13.44 -27.46
C MET A 337 -15.78 -14.06 -27.98
N GLN A 338 -15.86 -15.39 -27.99
CA GLN A 338 -17.06 -16.14 -28.39
C GLN A 338 -18.19 -16.02 -27.38
N ASP A 339 -17.91 -16.24 -26.09
CA ASP A 339 -18.86 -15.89 -25.03
C ASP A 339 -18.13 -15.67 -23.68
N PRO A 340 -18.17 -14.45 -23.10
CA PRO A 340 -17.58 -14.17 -21.80
C PRO A 340 -18.17 -15.02 -20.65
N LEU A 341 -19.50 -15.17 -20.58
CA LEU A 341 -20.17 -15.94 -19.53
C LEU A 341 -19.72 -17.41 -19.55
N MET A 342 -19.60 -17.98 -20.75
CA MET A 342 -19.12 -19.36 -20.94
C MET A 342 -17.69 -19.56 -20.43
N GLU A 343 -16.76 -18.66 -20.79
CA GLU A 343 -15.34 -18.80 -20.42
C GLU A 343 -15.10 -18.46 -18.93
N PHE A 344 -15.73 -17.40 -18.40
CA PHE A 344 -15.66 -17.09 -16.97
C PHE A 344 -16.20 -18.25 -16.11
N SER A 345 -17.16 -19.02 -16.62
CA SER A 345 -17.69 -20.17 -15.88
C SER A 345 -16.67 -21.29 -15.70
N GLN A 346 -15.64 -21.44 -16.54
CA GLN A 346 -14.68 -22.56 -16.46
C GLN A 346 -13.87 -22.57 -15.16
N LEU A 347 -13.70 -21.40 -14.52
CA LEU A 347 -13.06 -21.24 -13.21
C LEU A 347 -13.97 -21.64 -12.03
N CYS A 348 -15.25 -21.90 -12.28
CA CYS A 348 -16.19 -22.40 -11.27
C CYS A 348 -16.20 -23.94 -11.27
N ASN A 349 -15.24 -24.49 -10.53
CA ASN A 349 -14.95 -25.91 -10.42
C ASN A 349 -14.59 -26.26 -8.95
N PRO A 350 -14.39 -27.54 -8.57
CA PRO A 350 -14.27 -27.96 -7.17
C PRO A 350 -13.06 -27.43 -6.38
N ASP A 351 -12.16 -26.67 -7.01
CA ASP A 351 -11.03 -25.98 -6.37
C ASP A 351 -11.26 -24.46 -6.23
N ASP A 352 -12.45 -23.98 -6.61
CA ASP A 352 -12.92 -22.58 -6.52
C ASP A 352 -11.95 -21.55 -7.13
N GLU A 353 -11.31 -21.92 -8.24
CA GLU A 353 -10.25 -21.14 -8.89
C GLU A 353 -10.69 -19.73 -9.32
N ILE A 354 -11.99 -19.48 -9.48
CA ILE A 354 -12.60 -18.16 -9.68
C ILE A 354 -12.18 -17.15 -8.59
N LEU A 355 -11.94 -17.60 -7.36
CA LEU A 355 -11.50 -16.77 -6.23
C LEU A 355 -10.06 -16.24 -6.39
N ASN A 356 -9.27 -16.79 -7.31
CA ASN A 356 -7.93 -16.28 -7.64
C ASN A 356 -7.99 -15.01 -8.49
N MET A 357 -9.12 -14.73 -9.15
CA MET A 357 -9.33 -13.44 -9.84
C MET A 357 -9.39 -12.30 -8.82
N LYS A 358 -8.78 -11.15 -9.14
CA LYS A 358 -8.80 -9.98 -8.24
C LYS A 358 -9.97 -9.06 -8.59
N PHE A 359 -11.10 -9.31 -7.95
CA PHE A 359 -12.29 -8.49 -8.00
C PHE A 359 -12.08 -7.17 -7.24
N HIS A 360 -11.78 -7.23 -5.93
CA HIS A 360 -11.62 -6.04 -5.07
C HIS A 360 -10.36 -6.15 -4.18
N PRO A 361 -9.62 -5.05 -3.90
CA PRO A 361 -8.39 -5.10 -3.09
C PRO A 361 -8.55 -5.71 -1.69
N MET A 362 -9.74 -5.60 -1.08
CA MET A 362 -10.06 -6.20 0.23
C MET A 362 -10.79 -7.56 0.14
N GLN A 363 -10.86 -8.21 -1.03
CA GLN A 363 -11.57 -9.51 -1.15
C GLN A 363 -11.00 -10.59 -0.22
N ASP A 364 -9.69 -10.54 0.05
CA ASP A 364 -8.96 -11.50 0.89
C ASP A 364 -9.32 -11.36 2.39
N GLN A 365 -10.20 -10.42 2.74
CA GLN A 365 -10.78 -10.20 4.08
C GLN A 365 -12.24 -10.69 4.22
N LEU A 366 -12.82 -11.22 3.14
CA LEU A 366 -14.14 -11.85 3.12
C LEU A 366 -14.09 -13.31 3.57
N ASN A 367 -15.26 -13.87 3.90
CA ASN A 367 -15.39 -15.31 4.10
C ASN A 367 -15.55 -15.98 2.72
N SER A 368 -14.56 -16.78 2.30
CA SER A 368 -14.50 -17.38 0.95
C SER A 368 -15.81 -18.05 0.48
N PRO A 369 -16.50 -18.92 1.26
CA PRO A 369 -17.79 -19.48 0.86
C PRO A 369 -18.94 -18.47 0.77
N GLU A 370 -18.93 -17.36 1.52
CA GLU A 370 -19.96 -16.31 1.38
C GLU A 370 -19.78 -15.55 0.06
N LEU A 371 -18.53 -15.16 -0.25
CA LEU A 371 -18.15 -14.57 -1.53
C LEU A 371 -18.46 -15.52 -2.71
N LEU A 372 -18.11 -16.80 -2.59
CA LEU A 372 -18.35 -17.79 -3.64
C LEU A 372 -19.84 -17.95 -3.96
N ASN A 373 -20.70 -18.05 -2.94
CA ASN A 373 -22.15 -18.12 -3.13
C ASN A 373 -22.70 -16.85 -3.82
N ALA A 374 -22.18 -15.68 -3.48
CA ALA A 374 -22.59 -14.42 -4.11
C ALA A 374 -22.15 -14.34 -5.58
N LEU A 375 -20.89 -14.71 -5.90
CA LEU A 375 -20.41 -14.81 -7.28
C LEU A 375 -21.18 -15.87 -8.09
N TYR A 376 -21.49 -17.02 -7.50
CA TYR A 376 -22.33 -18.05 -8.14
C TYR A 376 -23.77 -17.56 -8.36
N THR A 377 -24.29 -16.65 -7.53
CA THR A 377 -25.60 -16.03 -7.77
C THR A 377 -25.59 -15.20 -9.06
N GLU A 378 -24.51 -14.48 -9.36
CA GLU A 378 -24.40 -13.78 -10.66
C GLU A 378 -24.31 -14.73 -11.86
N PHE A 379 -23.59 -15.85 -11.72
CA PHE A 379 -23.62 -16.89 -12.76
C PHE A 379 -25.02 -17.47 -12.96
N VAL A 380 -25.78 -17.74 -11.89
CA VAL A 380 -27.19 -18.17 -11.98
C VAL A 380 -28.03 -17.09 -12.68
N ASN A 381 -27.92 -15.83 -12.25
CA ASN A 381 -28.68 -14.71 -12.83
C ASN A 381 -28.46 -14.59 -14.35
N ARG A 382 -27.21 -14.60 -14.81
CA ARG A 382 -26.91 -14.47 -16.25
C ARG A 382 -27.21 -15.74 -17.04
N THR A 383 -26.91 -16.92 -16.49
CA THR A 383 -27.14 -18.21 -17.19
C THR A 383 -28.61 -18.46 -17.50
N ASN A 384 -29.50 -18.09 -16.58
CA ASN A 384 -30.94 -18.28 -16.79
C ASN A 384 -31.58 -17.16 -17.62
N GLU A 385 -30.96 -15.99 -17.72
CA GLU A 385 -31.35 -14.96 -18.69
C GLU A 385 -31.00 -15.38 -20.12
N VAL A 386 -29.78 -15.90 -20.36
CA VAL A 386 -29.35 -16.37 -21.69
C VAL A 386 -30.04 -17.69 -22.08
N GLY A 387 -30.16 -18.63 -21.12
CA GLY A 387 -30.58 -20.01 -21.37
C GLY A 387 -29.42 -20.93 -21.75
N VAL A 388 -29.61 -22.25 -21.61
CA VAL A 388 -28.57 -23.26 -21.87
C VAL A 388 -29.10 -24.36 -22.78
N ASP A 389 -28.42 -24.59 -23.90
CA ASP A 389 -28.70 -25.71 -24.79
C ASP A 389 -28.02 -27.00 -24.27
N LEU A 390 -28.83 -27.99 -23.90
CA LEU A 390 -28.33 -29.26 -23.37
C LEU A 390 -27.75 -30.19 -24.44
N ASN A 391 -28.12 -30.03 -25.70
CA ASN A 391 -27.56 -30.81 -26.82
C ASN A 391 -26.15 -30.31 -27.14
N ARG A 392 -25.95 -28.98 -27.26
CA ARG A 392 -24.60 -28.38 -27.38
C ARG A 392 -23.76 -28.69 -26.14
N ALA A 393 -24.32 -28.64 -24.93
CA ALA A 393 -23.62 -29.09 -23.74
C ALA A 393 -23.19 -30.57 -23.82
N VAL A 394 -24.04 -31.48 -24.27
CA VAL A 394 -23.65 -32.90 -24.39
C VAL A 394 -22.56 -33.12 -25.43
N ALA A 395 -22.63 -32.45 -26.58
CA ALA A 395 -21.64 -32.53 -27.64
C ALA A 395 -20.27 -31.96 -27.23
N TYR A 396 -20.23 -30.72 -26.70
CA TYR A 396 -19.00 -29.95 -26.55
C TYR A 396 -18.57 -29.83 -25.08
N PRO A 397 -17.36 -30.30 -24.69
CA PRO A 397 -16.85 -30.21 -23.32
C PRO A 397 -16.80 -28.79 -22.75
N TYR A 398 -16.53 -27.79 -23.59
CA TYR A 398 -16.49 -26.39 -23.20
C TYR A 398 -17.84 -25.89 -22.63
N THR A 399 -18.96 -26.27 -23.25
CA THR A 399 -20.28 -25.70 -22.91
C THR A 399 -20.95 -26.36 -21.69
N GLN A 400 -20.39 -27.44 -21.16
CA GLN A 400 -20.98 -28.22 -20.05
C GLN A 400 -21.03 -27.45 -18.73
N ASN A 401 -20.12 -26.50 -18.50
CA ASN A 401 -19.96 -25.90 -17.17
C ASN A 401 -21.06 -24.91 -16.77
N LEU A 402 -21.85 -24.38 -17.73
CA LEU A 402 -23.04 -23.57 -17.40
C LEU A 402 -24.24 -24.39 -16.90
N VAL A 403 -24.31 -25.69 -17.19
CA VAL A 403 -25.45 -26.55 -16.83
C VAL A 403 -25.63 -26.62 -15.29
N GLN A 404 -24.59 -26.32 -14.51
CA GLN A 404 -24.67 -26.24 -13.05
C GLN A 404 -25.35 -24.97 -12.52
N PHE A 405 -25.48 -23.92 -13.32
CA PHE A 405 -26.09 -22.64 -12.94
C PHE A 405 -27.55 -22.48 -13.39
N VAL A 406 -28.05 -23.40 -14.22
CA VAL A 406 -29.48 -23.48 -14.56
C VAL A 406 -30.30 -23.68 -13.28
N CYS A 407 -31.37 -22.90 -13.12
CA CYS A 407 -32.23 -22.91 -11.93
C CYS A 407 -32.73 -24.32 -11.61
N GLY A 408 -32.69 -24.69 -10.32
CA GLY A 408 -33.02 -26.04 -9.86
C GLY A 408 -31.99 -27.12 -10.20
N LEU A 409 -31.05 -26.91 -11.13
CA LEU A 409 -29.86 -27.73 -11.30
C LEU A 409 -28.77 -27.32 -10.28
N GLY A 410 -27.50 -27.59 -10.56
CA GLY A 410 -26.40 -27.54 -9.59
C GLY A 410 -25.38 -28.64 -9.88
N PRO A 411 -24.11 -28.53 -9.43
CA PRO A 411 -22.99 -29.35 -9.92
C PRO A 411 -23.24 -30.86 -9.89
N ARG A 412 -23.91 -31.38 -8.85
CA ARG A 412 -24.24 -32.81 -8.74
C ARG A 412 -25.34 -33.26 -9.71
N LYS A 413 -26.32 -32.39 -9.99
CA LYS A 413 -27.44 -32.68 -10.92
C LYS A 413 -27.02 -32.50 -12.38
N ALA A 414 -26.30 -31.43 -12.68
CA ALA A 414 -25.77 -31.14 -14.01
C ALA A 414 -24.85 -32.28 -14.50
N ASN A 415 -23.88 -32.68 -13.69
CA ASN A 415 -22.98 -33.79 -14.02
C ASN A 415 -23.72 -35.14 -14.15
N LEU A 416 -24.81 -35.36 -13.41
CA LEU A 416 -25.65 -36.56 -13.58
C LEU A 416 -26.46 -36.50 -14.89
N LEU A 417 -27.06 -35.36 -15.22
CA LEU A 417 -27.84 -35.15 -16.44
C LEU A 417 -26.98 -35.35 -17.69
N ILE A 418 -25.87 -34.61 -17.80
CA ILE A 418 -24.94 -34.70 -18.94
C ILE A 418 -24.35 -36.11 -19.06
N LYS A 419 -24.06 -36.78 -17.93
CA LYS A 419 -23.63 -38.19 -17.95
C LYS A 419 -24.73 -39.11 -18.49
N ASN A 420 -25.97 -38.99 -18.03
CA ASN A 420 -27.07 -39.83 -18.47
C ASN A 420 -27.34 -39.65 -19.98
N MET A 421 -27.36 -38.41 -20.47
CA MET A 421 -27.51 -38.11 -21.91
C MET A 421 -26.38 -38.75 -22.74
N LYS A 422 -25.12 -38.59 -22.32
CA LYS A 422 -23.96 -39.23 -22.96
C LYS A 422 -24.00 -40.76 -22.91
N GLN A 423 -24.50 -41.36 -21.83
CA GLN A 423 -24.57 -42.82 -21.69
C GLN A 423 -25.70 -43.44 -22.53
N ASN A 424 -26.81 -42.73 -22.73
CA ASN A 424 -27.91 -43.18 -23.57
C ASN A 424 -27.70 -42.87 -25.07
N ASN A 425 -26.77 -41.96 -25.40
CA ASN A 425 -26.60 -41.37 -26.74
C ASN A 425 -27.92 -40.80 -27.30
N GLN A 426 -28.72 -40.20 -26.42
CA GLN A 426 -30.01 -39.58 -26.75
C GLN A 426 -29.86 -38.06 -26.83
N ARG A 427 -30.24 -37.49 -27.97
CA ARG A 427 -30.49 -36.06 -28.12
C ARG A 427 -31.76 -35.70 -27.34
N LEU A 428 -31.81 -34.48 -26.81
CA LEU A 428 -33.04 -33.92 -26.25
C LEU A 428 -33.85 -33.30 -27.39
N GLU A 429 -35.01 -33.90 -27.68
CA GLU A 429 -35.92 -33.49 -28.75
C GLU A 429 -37.04 -32.59 -28.20
N ASN A 430 -37.47 -32.82 -26.95
CA ASN A 430 -38.43 -31.98 -26.25
C ASN A 430 -38.18 -31.96 -24.73
N ARG A 431 -38.69 -30.92 -24.05
CA ARG A 431 -38.53 -30.70 -22.61
C ARG A 431 -39.16 -31.81 -21.77
N ASN A 432 -40.22 -32.48 -22.24
CA ASN A 432 -40.87 -33.58 -21.49
C ASN A 432 -39.96 -34.81 -21.31
N GLN A 433 -39.00 -35.05 -22.21
CA GLN A 433 -37.98 -36.08 -22.05
C GLN A 433 -37.09 -35.88 -20.80
N LEU A 434 -36.98 -34.66 -20.27
CA LEU A 434 -36.28 -34.38 -19.00
C LEU A 434 -36.92 -35.11 -17.82
N VAL A 435 -38.25 -35.24 -17.81
CA VAL A 435 -39.00 -35.98 -16.79
C VAL A 435 -39.07 -37.46 -17.14
N VAL A 436 -39.42 -37.80 -18.38
CA VAL A 436 -39.67 -39.18 -18.81
C VAL A 436 -38.37 -39.98 -18.94
N SER A 437 -37.43 -39.52 -19.76
CA SER A 437 -36.20 -40.23 -20.12
C SER A 437 -35.05 -39.98 -19.12
N PHE A 438 -34.94 -38.76 -18.59
CA PHE A 438 -33.86 -38.37 -17.68
C PHE A 438 -34.27 -38.31 -16.20
N HIS A 439 -35.53 -38.68 -15.89
CA HIS A 439 -36.07 -38.90 -14.55
C HIS A 439 -35.92 -37.71 -13.59
N MET A 440 -36.00 -36.47 -14.10
CA MET A 440 -36.07 -35.30 -13.24
C MET A 440 -37.35 -35.31 -12.40
N GLY A 441 -37.21 -35.14 -11.08
CA GLY A 441 -38.37 -34.92 -10.21
C GLY A 441 -39.10 -33.63 -10.58
N PRO A 442 -40.43 -33.54 -10.43
CA PRO A 442 -41.24 -32.45 -10.98
C PRO A 442 -40.84 -31.06 -10.46
N LYS A 443 -40.42 -30.95 -9.18
CA LYS A 443 -39.88 -29.70 -8.62
C LYS A 443 -38.54 -29.27 -9.24
N VAL A 444 -37.78 -30.16 -9.88
CA VAL A 444 -36.57 -29.79 -10.61
C VAL A 444 -36.96 -29.28 -11.99
N PHE A 445 -37.80 -30.04 -12.70
CA PHE A 445 -38.33 -29.68 -14.01
C PHE A 445 -38.95 -28.27 -14.05
N ILE A 446 -39.89 -27.97 -13.13
CA ILE A 446 -40.55 -26.65 -13.02
C ILE A 446 -39.55 -25.50 -12.74
N ASN A 447 -38.39 -25.78 -12.15
CA ASN A 447 -37.37 -24.76 -11.93
C ASN A 447 -36.38 -24.61 -13.10
N CYS A 448 -36.27 -25.58 -14.01
CA CYS A 448 -35.26 -25.57 -15.07
C CYS A 448 -35.81 -25.45 -16.50
N ALA A 449 -37.07 -25.82 -16.75
CA ALA A 449 -37.57 -26.08 -18.11
C ALA A 449 -37.46 -24.86 -19.05
N GLY A 450 -37.93 -23.68 -18.63
CA GLY A 450 -37.88 -22.44 -19.45
C GLY A 450 -36.45 -21.91 -19.70
N PHE A 451 -35.46 -22.40 -18.96
CA PHE A 451 -34.05 -22.03 -19.09
C PHE A 451 -33.24 -23.04 -19.92
N ILE A 452 -33.86 -24.17 -20.29
CA ILE A 452 -33.27 -25.19 -21.16
C ILE A 452 -33.71 -24.89 -22.60
N LYS A 453 -32.77 -24.43 -23.42
CA LYS A 453 -32.98 -24.21 -24.86
C LYS A 453 -32.94 -25.55 -25.60
N ILE A 454 -33.83 -25.71 -26.57
CA ILE A 454 -33.76 -26.74 -27.59
C ILE A 454 -33.81 -26.05 -28.95
N ASP A 455 -32.79 -26.25 -29.78
CA ASP A 455 -32.87 -25.86 -31.19
C ASP A 455 -33.77 -26.84 -31.95
N THR A 456 -34.99 -26.38 -32.23
CA THR A 456 -36.02 -27.11 -33.00
C THR A 456 -35.77 -27.09 -34.49
N ASN A 457 -35.10 -26.06 -35.03
CA ASN A 457 -34.75 -25.99 -36.45
C ASN A 457 -33.76 -27.12 -36.78
N ALA A 458 -32.76 -27.33 -35.91
CA ALA A 458 -31.78 -28.39 -36.03
C ALA A 458 -32.32 -29.81 -35.73
N LEU A 459 -33.63 -29.99 -35.48
CA LEU A 459 -34.27 -31.28 -35.17
C LEU A 459 -35.11 -31.87 -36.32
N GLY A 460 -35.14 -31.23 -37.50
CA GLY A 460 -36.11 -31.48 -38.58
C GLY A 460 -36.26 -32.90 -39.15
N ASP A 461 -35.34 -33.83 -38.87
CA ASP A 461 -35.42 -35.25 -39.29
C ASP A 461 -36.07 -36.17 -38.22
N SER A 462 -36.73 -35.62 -37.20
CA SER A 462 -37.33 -36.36 -36.07
C SER A 462 -38.72 -36.94 -36.38
N ASP A 463 -38.90 -38.26 -36.20
CA ASP A 463 -40.22 -38.92 -36.19
C ASP A 463 -41.14 -38.45 -35.02
N ASN A 464 -40.56 -37.86 -33.96
CA ASN A 464 -41.29 -37.37 -32.80
C ASN A 464 -41.79 -35.93 -33.00
N TYR A 465 -42.99 -35.62 -32.49
CA TYR A 465 -43.56 -34.26 -32.49
C TYR A 465 -42.59 -33.25 -31.84
N ILE A 466 -42.24 -32.22 -32.62
CA ILE A 466 -41.39 -31.11 -32.21
C ILE A 466 -42.29 -29.99 -31.67
N GLU A 467 -42.16 -29.68 -30.38
CA GLU A 467 -42.86 -28.55 -29.76
C GLU A 467 -42.08 -27.27 -30.02
N VAL A 468 -42.57 -26.41 -30.93
CA VAL A 468 -41.83 -25.21 -31.36
C VAL A 468 -41.55 -24.25 -30.19
N LEU A 469 -42.41 -24.25 -29.17
CA LEU A 469 -42.23 -23.46 -27.94
C LEU A 469 -41.01 -23.89 -27.10
N ASP A 470 -40.46 -25.10 -27.27
CA ASP A 470 -39.20 -25.50 -26.62
C ASP A 470 -37.98 -24.71 -27.14
N SER A 471 -38.13 -24.02 -28.29
CA SER A 471 -37.17 -23.04 -28.81
C SER A 471 -37.37 -21.61 -28.29
N THR A 472 -38.09 -21.44 -27.18
CA THR A 472 -38.36 -20.14 -26.52
C THR A 472 -38.16 -20.21 -25.00
N ARG A 473 -38.02 -19.07 -24.31
CA ARG A 473 -38.02 -18.99 -22.84
C ARG A 473 -39.39 -19.25 -22.19
N ILE A 474 -40.46 -19.38 -22.98
CA ILE A 474 -41.81 -19.66 -22.46
C ILE A 474 -41.76 -20.96 -21.66
N HIS A 475 -42.32 -20.96 -20.45
CA HIS A 475 -42.35 -22.15 -19.59
C HIS A 475 -43.46 -23.11 -20.05
N PRO A 476 -43.28 -24.45 -20.00
CA PRO A 476 -44.32 -25.42 -20.36
C PRO A 476 -45.68 -25.27 -19.65
N GLU A 477 -45.75 -24.57 -18.50
CA GLU A 477 -47.04 -24.24 -17.84
C GLU A 477 -47.88 -23.20 -18.59
N ALA A 478 -47.27 -22.48 -19.54
CA ALA A 478 -47.84 -21.34 -20.25
C ALA A 478 -48.01 -21.59 -21.76
N TYR A 479 -47.73 -22.81 -22.24
CA TYR A 479 -47.83 -23.15 -23.67
C TYR A 479 -49.25 -22.98 -24.21
N ASP A 480 -50.26 -23.32 -23.41
CA ASP A 480 -51.66 -23.15 -23.82
C ASP A 480 -52.07 -21.67 -23.91
N TRP A 481 -51.43 -20.77 -23.13
CA TRP A 481 -51.62 -19.32 -23.28
C TRP A 481 -50.92 -18.78 -24.53
N ALA A 482 -49.70 -19.24 -24.83
CA ALA A 482 -49.00 -18.87 -26.07
C ALA A 482 -49.77 -19.35 -27.32
N ARG A 483 -50.31 -20.57 -27.28
CA ARG A 483 -51.20 -21.10 -28.33
C ARG A 483 -52.49 -20.28 -28.48
N LYS A 484 -53.18 -19.92 -27.38
CA LYS A 484 -54.36 -19.05 -27.47
C LYS A 484 -54.01 -17.66 -28.01
N MET A 485 -52.93 -17.03 -27.53
CA MET A 485 -52.48 -15.73 -28.04
C MET A 485 -52.21 -15.75 -29.55
N ALA A 486 -51.69 -16.87 -30.09
CA ALA A 486 -51.49 -17.04 -31.52
C ALA A 486 -52.83 -17.14 -32.27
N VAL A 487 -53.77 -17.98 -31.81
CA VAL A 487 -55.12 -18.12 -32.40
C VAL A 487 -55.88 -16.80 -32.37
N ASP A 488 -55.92 -16.13 -31.23
CA ASP A 488 -56.61 -14.84 -31.03
C ASP A 488 -56.02 -13.73 -31.91
N ALA A 489 -54.70 -13.71 -32.14
CA ALA A 489 -54.01 -12.70 -32.97
C ALA A 489 -54.09 -12.96 -34.50
N LEU A 490 -54.52 -14.15 -34.92
CA LEU A 490 -54.79 -14.46 -36.32
C LEU A 490 -56.26 -14.28 -36.72
N GLU A 491 -57.15 -14.01 -35.76
CA GLU A 491 -58.62 -13.98 -35.90
C GLU A 491 -59.21 -15.30 -36.45
N TYR A 492 -58.58 -16.44 -36.14
CA TYR A 492 -59.07 -17.76 -36.54
C TYR A 492 -60.42 -18.11 -35.88
N GLU A 493 -61.39 -18.64 -36.66
CA GLU A 493 -62.67 -19.10 -36.12
C GLU A 493 -62.52 -20.36 -35.23
N GLU A 494 -63.28 -20.44 -34.13
CA GLU A 494 -63.13 -21.46 -33.07
C GLU A 494 -63.30 -22.92 -33.56
N GLU A 495 -63.95 -23.14 -34.72
CA GLU A 495 -64.13 -24.49 -35.30
C GLU A 495 -63.02 -24.90 -36.31
N GLU A 496 -62.22 -23.96 -36.84
CA GLU A 496 -61.17 -24.24 -37.83
C GLU A 496 -59.73 -24.11 -37.25
N GLY A 497 -59.53 -23.25 -36.26
CA GLY A 497 -58.21 -22.89 -35.75
C GLY A 497 -57.48 -23.99 -34.96
N LYS A 498 -56.59 -24.75 -35.61
CA LYS A 498 -55.66 -25.65 -34.92
C LYS A 498 -54.56 -24.84 -34.20
N PRO A 499 -54.38 -24.92 -32.87
CA PRO A 499 -53.46 -24.04 -32.15
C PRO A 499 -51.96 -24.32 -32.34
N ALA A 500 -51.58 -25.26 -33.20
CA ALA A 500 -50.18 -25.50 -33.62
C ALA A 500 -49.88 -24.80 -34.96
N GLU A 501 -50.75 -24.96 -35.96
CA GLU A 501 -50.62 -24.28 -37.27
C GLU A 501 -50.71 -22.75 -37.09
N ALA A 502 -51.59 -22.27 -36.19
CA ALA A 502 -51.65 -20.86 -35.79
C ALA A 502 -50.35 -20.33 -35.15
N LEU A 503 -49.62 -21.18 -34.41
CA LEU A 503 -48.35 -20.81 -33.79
C LEU A 503 -47.23 -20.71 -34.84
N GLU A 504 -47.24 -21.61 -35.83
CA GLU A 504 -46.30 -21.60 -36.95
C GLU A 504 -46.48 -20.35 -37.82
N GLU A 505 -47.72 -19.99 -38.22
CA GLU A 505 -48.01 -18.73 -38.95
C GLU A 505 -47.57 -17.49 -38.14
N ILE A 506 -47.77 -17.47 -36.82
CA ILE A 506 -47.35 -16.35 -35.95
C ILE A 506 -45.83 -16.25 -35.81
N LEU A 507 -45.09 -17.36 -35.90
CA LEU A 507 -43.63 -17.34 -35.88
C LEU A 507 -43.04 -16.90 -37.24
N GLU A 508 -43.80 -17.02 -38.33
CA GLU A 508 -43.48 -16.38 -39.62
C GLU A 508 -43.95 -14.91 -39.69
N THR A 509 -45.03 -14.55 -38.99
CA THR A 509 -45.67 -13.22 -39.03
C THR A 509 -45.84 -12.54 -37.65
N PRO A 510 -44.77 -12.40 -36.84
CA PRO A 510 -44.88 -11.98 -35.43
C PRO A 510 -45.42 -10.56 -35.22
N GLU A 511 -45.45 -9.72 -36.25
CA GLU A 511 -46.03 -8.36 -36.19
C GLU A 511 -47.50 -8.38 -35.77
N ARG A 512 -48.26 -9.43 -36.10
CA ARG A 512 -49.69 -9.57 -35.76
C ARG A 512 -49.94 -9.62 -34.23
N LEU A 513 -48.97 -10.11 -33.45
CA LEU A 513 -49.04 -10.08 -31.98
C LEU A 513 -48.98 -8.65 -31.38
N SER A 514 -48.63 -7.63 -32.16
CA SER A 514 -48.63 -6.24 -31.70
C SER A 514 -50.05 -5.67 -31.53
N GLU A 515 -51.03 -6.21 -32.26
CA GLU A 515 -52.42 -5.74 -32.30
C GLU A 515 -53.28 -6.28 -31.14
N LEU A 516 -52.79 -7.32 -30.44
CA LEU A 516 -53.51 -8.01 -29.35
C LEU A 516 -53.51 -7.21 -28.03
N ASP A 517 -54.70 -6.95 -27.47
CA ASP A 517 -54.86 -6.32 -26.15
C ASP A 517 -54.54 -7.29 -25.00
N LEU A 518 -53.28 -7.23 -24.54
CA LEU A 518 -52.77 -8.04 -23.44
C LEU A 518 -53.35 -7.64 -22.06
N GLU A 519 -53.92 -6.43 -21.88
CA GLU A 519 -54.53 -6.04 -20.61
C GLU A 519 -55.96 -6.60 -20.48
N ALA A 520 -56.73 -6.60 -21.59
CA ALA A 520 -58.00 -7.31 -21.67
C ALA A 520 -57.81 -8.83 -21.46
N PHE A 521 -56.87 -9.45 -22.17
CA PHE A 521 -56.57 -10.88 -22.04
C PHE A 521 -56.07 -11.26 -20.63
N ALA A 522 -55.20 -10.44 -20.03
CA ALA A 522 -54.77 -10.63 -18.64
C ALA A 522 -55.92 -10.51 -17.64
N THR A 523 -56.87 -9.60 -17.88
CA THR A 523 -58.07 -9.43 -17.06
C THR A 523 -58.99 -10.64 -17.17
N GLU A 524 -59.12 -11.24 -18.37
CA GLU A 524 -59.87 -12.48 -18.56
C GLU A 524 -59.23 -13.64 -17.77
N LEU A 525 -57.92 -13.86 -17.91
CA LEU A 525 -57.19 -14.89 -17.13
C LEU A 525 -57.30 -14.66 -15.61
N GLN A 526 -57.29 -13.40 -15.15
CA GLN A 526 -57.51 -13.07 -13.75
C GLN A 526 -58.93 -13.46 -13.29
N ASN A 527 -59.96 -13.19 -14.11
CA ASN A 527 -61.35 -13.55 -13.84
C ASN A 527 -61.59 -15.06 -13.85
N GLN A 528 -60.88 -15.80 -14.72
CA GLN A 528 -60.87 -17.28 -14.73
C GLN A 528 -60.10 -17.89 -13.53
N GLY A 529 -59.36 -17.08 -12.76
CA GLY A 529 -58.70 -17.49 -11.51
C GLY A 529 -57.20 -17.78 -11.62
N PHE A 530 -56.56 -17.58 -12.78
CA PHE A 530 -55.12 -17.79 -12.97
C PHE A 530 -54.24 -16.68 -12.36
N GLY A 531 -54.87 -15.64 -11.79
CA GLY A 531 -54.20 -14.49 -11.18
C GLY A 531 -53.75 -13.45 -12.20
N LYS A 532 -52.92 -12.49 -11.75
CA LYS A 532 -52.36 -11.45 -12.62
C LYS A 532 -51.23 -12.03 -13.47
N LYS A 533 -51.42 -12.04 -14.79
CA LYS A 533 -50.48 -12.63 -15.76
C LYS A 533 -49.96 -11.65 -16.81
N ASN A 534 -50.24 -10.35 -16.68
CA ASN A 534 -49.84 -9.29 -17.63
C ASN A 534 -48.37 -9.42 -18.07
N THR A 535 -47.42 -9.45 -17.12
CA THR A 535 -45.98 -9.60 -17.42
C THR A 535 -45.69 -10.85 -18.24
N THR A 536 -46.21 -12.01 -17.81
CA THR A 536 -46.03 -13.29 -18.52
C THR A 536 -46.54 -13.25 -19.96
N LEU A 537 -47.59 -12.48 -20.25
CA LEU A 537 -48.13 -12.31 -21.61
C LEU A 537 -47.24 -11.36 -22.46
N TYR A 538 -46.68 -10.30 -21.86
CA TYR A 538 -45.65 -9.49 -22.52
C TYR A 538 -44.39 -10.31 -22.81
N ASP A 539 -43.96 -11.16 -21.87
CA ASP A 539 -42.81 -12.05 -22.02
C ASP A 539 -43.04 -13.08 -23.15
N ILE A 540 -44.23 -13.71 -23.18
CA ILE A 540 -44.66 -14.62 -24.26
C ILE A 540 -44.62 -13.90 -25.61
N ARG A 541 -45.23 -12.71 -25.72
CA ARG A 541 -45.19 -11.93 -26.97
C ARG A 541 -43.75 -11.63 -27.40
N HIS A 542 -42.88 -11.24 -26.47
CA HIS A 542 -41.50 -10.93 -26.82
C HIS A 542 -40.72 -12.16 -27.30
N GLU A 543 -40.92 -13.32 -26.69
CA GLU A 543 -40.29 -14.59 -27.10
C GLU A 543 -40.84 -15.13 -28.43
N LEU A 544 -42.12 -14.94 -28.73
CA LEU A 544 -42.68 -15.27 -30.05
C LEU A 544 -42.11 -14.34 -31.14
N ASN A 545 -41.97 -13.05 -30.85
CA ASN A 545 -41.33 -12.10 -31.78
C ASN A 545 -39.83 -12.40 -31.98
N HIS A 546 -39.11 -12.80 -30.93
CA HIS A 546 -37.66 -12.97 -30.94
C HIS A 546 -37.19 -14.16 -30.07
N ARG A 547 -37.39 -15.38 -30.58
CA ARG A 547 -37.04 -16.66 -29.92
C ARG A 547 -35.65 -16.65 -29.27
N TYR A 548 -35.57 -16.79 -27.94
CA TYR A 548 -34.30 -16.85 -27.18
C TYR A 548 -33.31 -15.69 -27.43
N LYS A 549 -33.78 -14.49 -27.81
CA LYS A 549 -32.93 -13.30 -28.04
C LYS A 549 -32.00 -13.02 -26.85
N ASP A 550 -30.72 -12.79 -27.09
CA ASP A 550 -29.79 -12.41 -26.02
C ASP A 550 -30.01 -10.93 -25.64
N PHE A 551 -30.15 -10.67 -24.34
CA PHE A 551 -30.35 -9.32 -23.77
C PHE A 551 -29.08 -8.75 -23.15
N ARG A 552 -27.97 -9.50 -23.18
CA ARG A 552 -26.65 -8.98 -22.81
C ARG A 552 -26.23 -7.83 -23.71
N LEU A 553 -25.41 -6.94 -23.17
CA LEU A 553 -24.89 -5.79 -23.92
C LEU A 553 -23.95 -6.28 -25.04
N PRO A 554 -24.09 -5.80 -26.28
CA PRO A 554 -23.18 -6.19 -27.36
C PRO A 554 -21.74 -5.82 -27.02
N PHE A 555 -20.78 -6.61 -27.53
CA PHE A 555 -19.37 -6.28 -27.38
C PHE A 555 -19.05 -4.90 -27.96
N ARG A 556 -18.18 -4.15 -27.26
CA ARG A 556 -17.56 -2.95 -27.81
C ARG A 556 -16.04 -3.02 -27.67
N SER A 557 -15.34 -2.42 -28.63
CA SER A 557 -13.90 -2.19 -28.53
C SER A 557 -13.53 -1.46 -27.23
N PRO A 558 -12.40 -1.79 -26.59
CA PRO A 558 -11.96 -1.11 -25.37
C PRO A 558 -11.51 0.33 -25.67
N LEU A 559 -11.88 1.26 -24.79
CA LEU A 559 -11.49 2.66 -24.87
C LEU A 559 -9.97 2.83 -24.61
N PRO A 560 -9.32 3.91 -25.08
CA PRO A 560 -7.88 4.13 -24.86
C PRO A 560 -7.46 4.08 -23.39
N GLU A 561 -8.32 4.51 -22.46
CA GLU A 561 -8.07 4.39 -21.01
C GLU A 561 -8.17 2.96 -20.48
N GLU A 562 -9.08 2.14 -21.04
CA GLU A 562 -9.22 0.73 -20.70
C GLU A 562 -8.04 -0.09 -21.22
N VAL A 563 -7.62 0.16 -22.47
CA VAL A 563 -6.39 -0.42 -23.06
C VAL A 563 -5.16 0.04 -22.28
N PHE A 564 -5.10 1.31 -21.86
CA PHE A 564 -4.01 1.82 -21.03
C PHE A 564 -3.90 1.08 -19.70
N ASN A 565 -5.01 0.92 -18.96
CA ASN A 565 -5.03 0.18 -17.70
C ASN A 565 -4.67 -1.31 -17.92
N MET A 566 -5.26 -1.95 -18.93
CA MET A 566 -5.03 -3.35 -19.31
C MET A 566 -3.56 -3.64 -19.63
N LEU A 567 -2.90 -2.79 -20.45
CA LEU A 567 -1.53 -3.01 -20.91
C LEU A 567 -0.44 -2.48 -19.96
N THR A 568 -0.81 -1.77 -18.90
CA THR A 568 0.11 -1.30 -17.84
C THR A 568 -0.10 -2.01 -16.49
N LYS A 569 -1.20 -2.75 -16.35
CA LYS A 569 -1.68 -3.38 -15.10
C LYS A 569 -1.84 -2.41 -13.93
N GLU A 570 -2.10 -1.14 -14.24
CA GLU A 570 -2.41 -0.08 -13.27
C GLU A 570 -3.92 0.24 -13.29
N SER A 571 -4.46 0.75 -12.18
CA SER A 571 -5.84 1.23 -12.08
C SER A 571 -5.89 2.75 -11.87
N PRO A 572 -7.05 3.41 -12.03
CA PRO A 572 -7.22 4.81 -11.64
C PRO A 572 -6.93 5.10 -10.15
N GLU A 573 -7.00 4.09 -9.28
CA GLU A 573 -6.57 4.23 -7.87
C GLU A 573 -5.04 4.15 -7.72
N THR A 574 -4.39 3.24 -8.46
CA THR A 574 -2.94 3.08 -8.37
C THR A 574 -2.18 4.11 -9.19
N PHE A 575 -2.75 4.68 -10.26
CA PHE A 575 -2.05 5.56 -11.22
C PHE A 575 -2.88 6.78 -11.64
N TYR A 576 -2.89 7.80 -10.77
CA TYR A 576 -3.67 9.02 -10.95
C TYR A 576 -2.80 10.28 -11.17
N VAL A 577 -3.41 11.30 -11.78
CA VAL A 577 -2.83 12.66 -11.87
C VAL A 577 -2.65 13.22 -10.45
N GLY A 578 -1.42 13.54 -10.09
CA GLY A 578 -1.01 13.90 -8.74
C GLY A 578 -0.16 12.84 -8.03
N LYS A 579 -0.12 11.57 -8.46
CA LYS A 579 0.73 10.53 -7.85
C LYS A 579 2.22 10.92 -7.91
N LEU A 580 2.95 10.69 -6.81
CA LEU A 580 4.41 10.69 -6.80
C LEU A 580 4.95 9.38 -7.38
N VAL A 581 5.82 9.45 -8.39
CA VAL A 581 6.45 8.31 -9.06
C VAL A 581 7.95 8.52 -9.22
N GLN A 582 8.72 7.45 -9.12
CA GLN A 582 10.14 7.43 -9.44
C GLN A 582 10.32 7.11 -10.94
N VAL A 583 11.27 7.76 -11.60
CA VAL A 583 11.52 7.61 -13.04
C VAL A 583 13.01 7.56 -13.36
N SER A 584 13.36 6.84 -14.43
CA SER A 584 14.69 6.82 -15.01
C SER A 584 14.84 7.84 -16.14
N VAL A 585 15.92 8.62 -16.15
CA VAL A 585 16.14 9.70 -17.14
C VAL A 585 16.75 9.15 -18.44
N SER A 586 15.89 8.77 -19.39
CA SER A 586 16.31 8.13 -20.64
C SER A 586 17.11 9.04 -21.61
N ASN A 587 16.69 10.29 -21.84
CA ASN A 587 17.41 11.22 -22.74
C ASN A 587 17.00 12.69 -22.56
N PHE A 588 17.81 13.60 -23.07
CA PHE A 588 17.57 15.05 -23.06
C PHE A 588 17.00 15.50 -24.41
N ILE A 589 15.84 16.16 -24.40
CA ILE A 589 15.16 16.63 -25.61
C ILE A 589 15.57 18.08 -25.90
N HIS A 590 16.06 18.31 -27.11
CA HIS A 590 16.48 19.61 -27.60
C HIS A 590 15.67 20.00 -28.84
N ARG A 591 15.42 21.30 -29.01
CA ARG A 591 14.79 21.90 -30.19
C ARG A 591 15.88 22.45 -31.09
N LYS A 592 16.12 21.82 -32.24
CA LYS A 592 16.94 22.43 -33.30
C LYS A 592 16.33 23.79 -33.69
N PRO A 593 17.15 24.85 -33.88
CA PRO A 593 16.66 26.14 -34.37
C PRO A 593 16.09 26.00 -35.79
N ARG A 594 15.19 26.91 -36.18
CA ARG A 594 14.72 27.06 -37.57
C ARG A 594 15.68 27.97 -38.36
N GLY A 595 15.60 27.92 -39.70
CA GLY A 595 16.46 28.74 -40.60
C GLY A 595 16.45 30.22 -40.21
N ASP A 596 15.27 30.84 -40.20
CA ASP A 596 15.03 32.23 -39.78
C ASP A 596 15.48 32.57 -38.35
N GLN A 597 15.84 31.58 -37.53
CA GLN A 597 16.45 31.78 -36.20
C GLN A 597 17.97 31.73 -36.23
N LEU A 598 18.57 30.92 -37.13
CA LEU A 598 20.02 30.87 -37.38
C LEU A 598 20.52 32.20 -37.98
N ASP A 599 19.76 32.77 -38.92
CA ASP A 599 20.05 34.07 -39.54
C ASP A 599 20.08 35.25 -38.53
N ASN A 600 19.46 35.07 -37.36
CA ASN A 600 19.38 36.04 -36.28
C ASN A 600 20.21 35.62 -35.04
N ALA A 601 21.11 34.64 -35.18
CA ALA A 601 21.92 34.12 -34.09
C ALA A 601 23.15 35.01 -33.82
N ASN A 602 23.26 35.54 -32.60
CA ASN A 602 24.47 36.24 -32.13
C ASN A 602 25.22 35.37 -31.10
N PRO A 603 26.32 34.70 -31.48
CA PRO A 603 27.24 34.09 -30.52
C PRO A 603 27.84 35.12 -29.56
N VAL A 604 27.97 34.74 -28.30
CA VAL A 604 28.50 35.60 -27.23
C VAL A 604 29.85 35.05 -26.79
N ARG A 605 30.89 35.89 -26.71
CA ARG A 605 32.18 35.50 -26.15
C ARG A 605 32.16 35.66 -24.63
N ASN A 606 32.54 34.62 -23.90
CA ASN A 606 32.67 34.69 -22.45
C ASN A 606 33.96 35.43 -22.08
N GLU A 607 33.87 36.47 -21.24
CA GLU A 607 35.00 37.30 -20.86
C GLU A 607 35.98 36.55 -19.93
N ASP A 608 35.47 35.68 -19.04
CA ASP A 608 36.29 34.93 -18.07
C ASP A 608 37.12 33.81 -18.70
N THR A 609 36.61 33.14 -19.74
CA THR A 609 37.29 32.00 -20.40
C THR A 609 37.88 32.35 -21.75
N GLY A 610 37.50 33.48 -22.36
CA GLY A 610 37.91 33.88 -23.71
C GLY A 610 37.36 33.01 -24.84
N LEU A 611 36.49 32.05 -24.55
CA LEU A 611 35.86 31.14 -25.51
C LEU A 611 34.50 31.67 -25.97
N TRP A 612 34.07 31.30 -27.17
CA TRP A 612 32.76 31.62 -27.72
C TRP A 612 31.69 30.63 -27.25
N GLN A 613 30.50 31.16 -26.97
CA GLN A 613 29.33 30.39 -26.59
C GLN A 613 28.29 30.37 -27.72
N CYS A 614 27.83 29.18 -28.07
CA CYS A 614 26.72 28.98 -28.99
C CYS A 614 25.38 29.41 -28.35
N PRO A 615 24.59 30.31 -28.97
CA PRO A 615 23.38 30.86 -28.37
C PRO A 615 22.22 29.87 -28.22
N PHE A 616 22.26 28.71 -28.91
CA PHE A 616 21.19 27.71 -28.86
C PHE A 616 21.50 26.52 -27.95
N CYS A 617 22.67 25.90 -28.08
CA CYS A 617 23.06 24.73 -27.27
C CYS A 617 23.88 25.09 -26.02
N LEU A 618 24.26 26.37 -25.86
CA LEU A 618 25.01 26.92 -24.71
C LEU A 618 26.40 26.30 -24.45
N LYS A 619 26.88 25.44 -25.35
CA LYS A 619 28.29 25.03 -25.48
C LYS A 619 29.19 26.26 -25.54
N ASN A 620 30.22 26.28 -24.71
CA ASN A 620 31.19 27.37 -24.50
C ASN A 620 32.65 26.90 -24.70
N ASP A 621 32.83 25.88 -25.54
CA ASP A 621 34.10 25.18 -25.82
C ASP A 621 34.81 25.68 -27.10
N PHE A 622 34.23 26.64 -27.83
CA PHE A 622 34.74 27.12 -29.13
C PHE A 622 35.84 28.20 -28.99
N PRO A 623 37.06 28.01 -29.53
CA PRO A 623 38.11 29.04 -29.53
C PRO A 623 37.78 30.25 -30.41
N GLU A 624 37.17 30.02 -31.58
CA GLU A 624 36.87 31.05 -32.58
C GLU A 624 35.38 31.13 -32.95
N LEU A 625 34.93 32.32 -33.35
CA LEU A 625 33.57 32.55 -33.86
C LEU A 625 33.27 31.67 -35.08
N SER A 626 34.25 31.46 -35.96
CA SER A 626 34.17 30.62 -37.15
C SER A 626 33.72 29.19 -36.83
N GLU A 627 34.18 28.63 -35.71
CA GLU A 627 33.81 27.27 -35.28
C GLU A 627 32.35 27.18 -34.80
N VAL A 628 31.80 28.27 -34.26
CA VAL A 628 30.37 28.33 -33.87
C VAL A 628 29.48 28.28 -35.11
N TRP A 629 29.88 28.90 -36.23
CA TRP A 629 29.16 28.83 -37.49
C TRP A 629 29.32 27.45 -38.15
N ASN A 630 30.54 26.87 -38.17
CA ASN A 630 30.73 25.48 -38.60
C ASN A 630 29.86 24.49 -37.80
N HIS A 631 29.67 24.71 -36.49
CA HIS A 631 28.79 23.91 -35.63
C HIS A 631 27.29 24.03 -35.98
N PHE A 632 26.88 25.10 -36.66
CA PHE A 632 25.55 25.24 -37.24
C PHE A 632 25.46 24.54 -38.60
N ASP A 633 26.39 24.83 -39.52
CA ASP A 633 26.34 24.37 -40.91
C ASP A 633 26.57 22.85 -41.04
N ALA A 634 27.37 22.25 -40.15
CA ALA A 634 27.50 20.80 -40.03
C ALA A 634 26.25 20.12 -39.42
N GLY A 635 25.31 20.90 -38.87
CA GLY A 635 24.11 20.39 -38.20
C GLY A 635 24.35 19.78 -36.81
N ASP A 636 25.58 19.86 -36.28
CA ASP A 636 26.01 19.32 -34.98
C ASP A 636 25.34 19.99 -33.78
N CYS A 637 24.78 21.19 -33.96
CA CYS A 637 24.03 21.86 -32.90
C CYS A 637 22.77 21.08 -32.51
N PRO A 638 22.65 20.59 -31.25
CA PRO A 638 21.41 19.97 -30.78
C PRO A 638 20.27 21.00 -30.62
N GLY A 639 20.62 22.29 -30.49
CA GLY A 639 19.71 23.38 -30.19
C GLY A 639 19.32 23.47 -28.71
N GLN A 640 18.26 24.20 -28.42
CA GLN A 640 17.87 24.56 -27.04
C GLN A 640 17.20 23.39 -26.32
N ALA A 641 17.64 23.07 -25.09
CA ALA A 641 17.00 22.04 -24.28
C ALA A 641 15.54 22.43 -23.91
N ILE A 642 14.58 21.59 -24.30
CA ILE A 642 13.15 21.76 -23.98
C ILE A 642 12.80 21.09 -22.65
N GLY A 643 13.49 20.00 -22.32
CA GLY A 643 13.19 19.14 -21.19
C GLY A 643 13.86 17.78 -21.30
N ILE A 644 13.41 16.83 -20.48
CA ILE A 644 13.97 15.48 -20.42
C ILE A 644 12.89 14.43 -20.66
N ARG A 645 13.22 13.40 -21.44
CA ARG A 645 12.40 12.19 -21.58
C ARG A 645 12.80 11.19 -20.52
N VAL A 646 11.82 10.70 -19.77
CA VAL A 646 12.01 9.72 -18.72
C VAL A 646 11.21 8.44 -19.02
N ARG A 647 11.49 7.37 -18.29
CA ARG A 647 10.74 6.12 -18.34
C ARG A 647 10.35 5.69 -16.92
N LEU A 648 9.10 5.29 -16.75
CA LEU A 648 8.58 4.67 -15.53
C LEU A 648 8.86 3.16 -15.56
N ASP A 649 8.89 2.53 -14.39
CA ASP A 649 9.20 1.10 -14.26
C ASP A 649 8.14 0.21 -14.96
N ASN A 650 6.90 0.69 -15.06
CA ASN A 650 5.79 0.08 -15.83
C ASN A 650 5.87 0.35 -17.37
N GLY A 651 7.03 0.75 -17.89
CA GLY A 651 7.27 0.94 -19.33
C GLY A 651 6.69 2.22 -19.95
N ILE A 652 5.91 3.01 -19.20
CA ILE A 652 5.34 4.29 -19.65
C ILE A 652 6.45 5.31 -19.94
N SER A 653 6.28 6.07 -21.03
CA SER A 653 7.20 7.14 -21.44
C SER A 653 6.77 8.49 -20.85
N GLY A 654 7.59 9.09 -19.99
CA GLY A 654 7.33 10.40 -19.39
C GLY A 654 8.08 11.56 -20.03
N PHE A 655 7.55 12.78 -19.87
CA PHE A 655 8.23 14.02 -20.23
C PHE A 655 8.21 15.02 -19.06
N ILE A 656 9.39 15.54 -18.70
CA ILE A 656 9.53 16.66 -17.76
C ILE A 656 10.03 17.86 -18.57
N SER A 657 9.19 18.87 -18.74
CA SER A 657 9.57 20.17 -19.30
C SER A 657 10.70 20.81 -18.48
N ILE A 658 11.63 21.52 -19.12
CA ILE A 658 12.76 22.17 -18.42
C ILE A 658 12.28 23.16 -17.35
N LYS A 659 11.11 23.80 -17.56
CA LYS A 659 10.43 24.66 -16.58
C LYS A 659 9.92 23.91 -15.34
N ASN A 660 9.73 22.60 -15.44
CA ASN A 660 9.18 21.72 -14.40
C ASN A 660 10.28 20.86 -13.74
N LEU A 661 11.54 21.02 -14.13
CA LEU A 661 12.68 20.23 -13.59
C LEU A 661 13.16 20.74 -12.21
N SER A 662 12.90 22.01 -11.89
CA SER A 662 13.45 22.71 -10.73
C SER A 662 12.66 24.00 -10.50
N ASP A 663 12.61 24.48 -9.25
CA ASP A 663 12.04 25.78 -8.87
C ASP A 663 12.96 26.94 -9.29
N LYS A 664 14.27 26.69 -9.36
CA LYS A 664 15.26 27.58 -9.97
C LYS A 664 15.25 27.38 -11.48
N THR A 665 15.44 28.46 -12.23
CA THR A 665 15.64 28.45 -13.68
C THR A 665 16.83 27.57 -14.06
N VAL A 666 16.57 26.54 -14.87
CA VAL A 666 17.60 25.67 -15.46
C VAL A 666 17.66 25.95 -16.96
N THR A 667 18.86 26.17 -17.50
CA THR A 667 19.14 26.33 -18.93
C THR A 667 19.64 25.03 -19.55
N ASN A 668 20.45 24.27 -18.83
CA ASN A 668 20.98 22.97 -19.23
C ASN A 668 20.52 21.87 -18.25
N PRO A 669 19.69 20.89 -18.66
CA PRO A 669 19.21 19.84 -17.76
C PRO A 669 20.33 18.92 -17.25
N ALA A 670 21.44 18.78 -17.97
CA ALA A 670 22.53 17.87 -17.63
C ALA A 670 23.28 18.25 -16.34
N GLU A 671 23.21 19.52 -15.93
CA GLU A 671 23.75 20.00 -14.66
C GLU A 671 22.96 19.46 -13.45
N ARG A 672 21.65 19.22 -13.65
CA ARG A 672 20.71 18.91 -12.57
C ARG A 672 20.35 17.42 -12.49
N VAL A 673 20.36 16.72 -13.62
CA VAL A 673 20.07 15.28 -13.74
C VAL A 673 21.06 14.59 -14.68
N ARG A 674 21.36 13.33 -14.42
CA ARG A 674 22.20 12.49 -15.29
C ARG A 674 21.31 11.54 -16.10
N ARG A 675 21.77 11.15 -17.30
CA ARG A 675 21.15 10.02 -18.03
C ARG A 675 21.22 8.76 -17.16
N ASP A 676 20.17 7.95 -17.26
CA ASP A 676 19.94 6.73 -16.47
C ASP A 676 19.89 6.97 -14.94
N GLY A 677 19.93 8.23 -14.50
CA GLY A 677 19.71 8.63 -13.12
C GLY A 677 18.23 8.52 -12.74
N LEU A 678 17.99 8.16 -11.48
CA LEU A 678 16.65 8.09 -10.90
C LEU A 678 16.23 9.46 -10.35
N VAL A 679 15.01 9.87 -10.67
CA VAL A 679 14.40 11.15 -10.27
C VAL A 679 13.03 10.87 -9.66
N LEU A 680 12.71 11.54 -8.55
CA LEU A 680 11.34 11.57 -8.01
C LEU A 680 10.57 12.69 -8.69
N CYS A 681 9.39 12.39 -9.22
CA CYS A 681 8.53 13.35 -9.89
C CYS A 681 7.05 13.12 -9.53
N ARG A 682 6.20 14.11 -9.82
CA ARG A 682 4.74 14.04 -9.64
C ARG A 682 4.04 14.07 -10.99
N ILE A 683 2.98 13.26 -11.17
CA ILE A 683 2.21 13.21 -12.41
C ILE A 683 1.36 14.48 -12.57
N MET A 684 1.52 15.19 -13.69
CA MET A 684 0.79 16.41 -14.05
C MET A 684 -0.39 16.14 -14.98
N LYS A 685 -0.21 15.23 -15.94
CA LYS A 685 -1.21 14.78 -16.92
C LYS A 685 -0.87 13.36 -17.38
N ILE A 686 -1.91 12.56 -17.63
CA ILE A 686 -1.83 11.28 -18.33
C ILE A 686 -2.38 11.46 -19.76
N ASP A 687 -1.73 10.85 -20.75
CA ASP A 687 -2.18 10.77 -22.14
C ASP A 687 -2.23 9.27 -22.52
N PRO A 688 -3.41 8.64 -22.39
CA PRO A 688 -3.56 7.18 -22.48
C PRO A 688 -3.29 6.67 -23.90
N GLU A 689 -3.82 7.36 -24.91
CA GLU A 689 -3.60 7.08 -26.34
C GLU A 689 -2.11 6.89 -26.68
N LYS A 690 -1.24 7.76 -26.13
CA LYS A 690 0.20 7.79 -26.47
C LYS A 690 1.04 6.99 -25.47
N PHE A 691 0.43 6.35 -24.47
CA PHE A 691 1.10 5.69 -23.35
C PHE A 691 2.17 6.60 -22.74
N SER A 692 1.76 7.83 -22.40
CA SER A 692 2.69 8.87 -21.95
C SER A 692 2.15 9.76 -20.83
N VAL A 693 3.06 10.36 -20.07
CA VAL A 693 2.74 11.23 -18.93
C VAL A 693 3.56 12.52 -18.95
N GLU A 694 2.93 13.64 -18.63
CA GLU A 694 3.64 14.87 -18.27
C GLU A 694 3.92 14.88 -16.77
N LEU A 695 5.13 15.28 -16.38
CA LEU A 695 5.68 15.11 -15.05
C LEU A 695 6.36 16.40 -14.56
N THR A 696 6.41 16.59 -13.24
CA THR A 696 7.16 17.68 -12.58
C THR A 696 8.11 17.15 -11.51
N SER A 697 9.30 17.73 -11.44
CA SER A 697 10.36 17.46 -10.45
C SER A 697 10.67 18.68 -9.57
N ARG A 698 9.85 19.74 -9.62
CA ARG A 698 10.01 20.92 -8.76
C ARG A 698 9.86 20.57 -7.28
N THR A 699 10.59 21.27 -6.42
CA THR A 699 10.48 21.07 -4.96
C THR A 699 9.13 21.57 -4.42
N SER A 700 8.53 22.60 -5.02
CA SER A 700 7.16 23.06 -4.74
C SER A 700 6.12 21.95 -4.96
N ASP A 701 6.21 21.30 -6.13
CA ASP A 701 5.19 20.39 -6.64
C ASP A 701 5.35 19.00 -5.98
N LEU A 702 6.59 18.55 -5.77
CA LEU A 702 6.90 17.34 -5.01
C LEU A 702 6.38 17.42 -3.56
N GLN A 703 6.65 18.54 -2.89
CA GLN A 703 6.15 18.80 -1.53
C GLN A 703 4.64 19.11 -1.51
N ASP A 704 4.01 19.30 -2.67
CA ASP A 704 2.65 19.79 -2.87
C ASP A 704 2.29 20.92 -1.89
N ARG A 705 2.99 22.05 -2.07
CA ARG A 705 2.83 23.27 -1.24
C ARG A 705 1.49 23.97 -1.49
N ASP A 706 0.99 23.87 -2.71
CA ASP A 706 -0.26 24.49 -3.14
C ASP A 706 -1.49 23.64 -2.76
N GLY A 707 -1.27 22.43 -2.22
CA GLY A 707 -2.33 21.52 -1.75
C GLY A 707 -3.21 20.97 -2.87
N LYS A 708 -2.66 20.83 -4.08
CA LYS A 708 -3.38 20.50 -5.30
C LYS A 708 -3.44 18.99 -5.57
N TRP A 709 -2.47 18.21 -5.09
CA TRP A 709 -2.19 16.88 -5.62
C TRP A 709 -2.26 15.73 -4.62
N LYS A 710 -2.09 16.00 -3.32
CA LYS A 710 -2.26 14.97 -2.28
C LYS A 710 -3.69 14.44 -2.28
N PRO A 711 -3.91 13.14 -1.98
CA PRO A 711 -5.24 12.60 -1.77
C PRO A 711 -6.01 13.41 -0.72
N SER A 712 -7.33 13.55 -0.92
CA SER A 712 -8.22 14.18 0.03
C SER A 712 -8.15 13.47 1.39
N LYS A 713 -8.12 14.27 2.44
CA LYS A 713 -8.27 13.78 3.82
C LYS A 713 -9.75 13.78 4.17
N ASP A 714 -10.18 12.80 4.97
CA ASP A 714 -11.56 12.70 5.47
C ASP A 714 -11.99 14.01 6.15
N ALA A 715 -13.28 14.35 6.10
CA ALA A 715 -13.82 15.57 6.69
C ALA A 715 -13.49 15.69 8.20
N TYR A 716 -13.36 14.55 8.89
CA TYR A 716 -13.09 14.45 10.32
C TYR A 716 -11.59 14.29 10.67
N TYR A 717 -10.67 14.74 9.81
CA TYR A 717 -9.22 14.57 9.99
C TYR A 717 -8.59 15.61 10.96
N ASP A 718 -7.98 15.13 12.05
CA ASP A 718 -7.28 15.93 13.06
C ASP A 718 -5.89 16.38 12.59
N ARG A 719 -5.90 17.46 11.80
CA ARG A 719 -4.68 18.16 11.33
C ARG A 719 -3.82 18.68 12.49
N GLU A 720 -4.41 19.03 13.64
CA GLU A 720 -3.63 19.53 14.77
C GLU A 720 -2.78 18.43 15.41
N SER A 721 -3.33 17.23 15.61
CA SER A 721 -2.58 16.09 16.15
C SER A 721 -1.49 15.64 15.19
N GLU A 722 -1.77 15.62 13.89
CA GLU A 722 -0.76 15.39 12.86
C GLU A 722 0.39 16.41 12.95
N GLU A 723 0.10 17.71 13.05
CA GLU A 723 1.14 18.73 13.16
C GLU A 723 1.92 18.63 14.48
N LYS A 724 1.25 18.30 15.60
CA LYS A 724 1.90 18.08 16.90
C LYS A 724 2.89 16.91 16.85
N ASP A 725 2.52 15.80 16.23
CA ASP A 725 3.40 14.62 16.09
C ASP A 725 4.54 14.86 15.09
N LEU A 726 4.30 15.53 13.95
CA LEU A 726 5.34 15.95 13.01
C LEU A 726 6.35 16.91 13.65
N ASN A 727 5.89 17.88 14.43
CA ASN A 727 6.75 18.78 15.19
C ASN A 727 7.58 18.05 16.25
N LEU A 728 7.02 17.01 16.86
CA LEU A 728 7.69 16.22 17.88
C LEU A 728 8.74 15.26 17.28
N ASP A 729 8.50 14.71 16.08
CA ASP A 729 9.50 13.96 15.32
C ASP A 729 10.61 14.86 14.75
N ARG A 730 10.29 16.06 14.25
CA ARG A 730 11.28 17.08 13.87
C ARG A 730 12.25 17.37 15.03
N LYS A 731 11.72 17.67 16.22
CA LYS A 731 12.51 17.90 17.44
C LYS A 731 13.33 16.67 17.88
N LYS A 732 12.87 15.44 17.60
CA LYS A 732 13.65 14.20 17.82
C LYS A 732 14.81 14.06 16.81
N LYS A 733 14.59 14.38 15.53
CA LYS A 733 15.59 14.34 14.46
C LYS A 733 16.68 15.40 14.66
N GLU A 734 16.32 16.61 15.07
CA GLU A 734 17.24 17.70 15.42
C GLU A 734 18.19 17.27 16.56
N LYS A 735 17.64 16.75 17.67
CA LYS A 735 18.43 16.24 18.81
C LYS A 735 19.37 15.07 18.46
N LYS A 736 19.09 14.31 17.39
CA LYS A 736 19.99 13.27 16.90
C LYS A 736 21.12 13.82 16.04
N LYS A 737 20.91 14.89 15.27
CA LYS A 737 21.99 15.54 14.50
C LYS A 737 23.06 16.15 15.40
N THR A 738 22.70 16.59 16.60
CA THR A 738 23.62 17.15 17.60
C THR A 738 24.39 16.10 18.41
N GLN A 739 24.35 14.81 18.04
CA GLN A 739 24.95 13.73 18.84
C GLN A 739 25.97 12.90 18.05
N TYR A 740 27.24 13.05 18.43
CA TYR A 740 28.37 12.15 18.14
C TYR A 740 28.71 11.93 16.65
N GLN A 741 29.67 12.74 16.15
CA GLN A 741 30.31 12.57 14.85
C GLN A 741 31.69 11.92 15.03
N LYS A 742 31.97 10.84 14.28
CA LYS A 742 33.29 10.17 14.33
C LYS A 742 34.36 11.05 13.66
N ARG A 743 35.53 11.15 14.28
CA ARG A 743 36.69 11.95 13.84
C ARG A 743 37.81 11.07 13.29
N VAL A 744 38.67 11.63 12.47
CA VAL A 744 39.83 10.91 11.89
C VAL A 744 41.11 11.58 12.39
N ILE A 745 41.41 11.34 13.67
CA ILE A 745 42.59 11.87 14.36
C ILE A 745 43.54 10.70 14.62
N ALA A 746 44.75 10.76 14.06
CA ALA A 746 45.76 9.73 14.18
C ALA A 746 46.65 9.96 15.42
N HIS A 747 46.17 9.51 16.58
CA HIS A 747 46.89 9.62 17.86
C HIS A 747 46.68 8.37 18.73
N PRO A 748 47.71 7.80 19.40
CA PRO A 748 47.57 6.54 20.15
C PRO A 748 46.55 6.57 21.29
N SER A 749 46.37 7.75 21.92
CA SER A 749 45.41 7.94 23.01
C SER A 749 44.02 8.35 22.51
N PHE A 750 43.85 8.65 21.22
CA PHE A 750 42.57 9.07 20.67
C PHE A 750 41.66 7.88 20.34
N ARG A 751 40.40 7.91 20.80
CA ARG A 751 39.38 6.89 20.52
C ARG A 751 38.03 7.53 20.23
N ASN A 752 37.42 7.12 19.11
CA ASN A 752 36.00 7.39 18.83
C ASN A 752 35.13 6.50 19.73
N ILE A 753 34.87 6.92 20.96
CA ILE A 753 34.00 6.27 21.95
C ILE A 753 33.18 7.30 22.73
N ASP A 754 32.05 6.90 23.31
CA ASP A 754 31.20 7.78 24.12
C ASP A 754 31.69 7.94 25.58
N TYR A 755 30.94 8.69 26.42
CA TYR A 755 31.27 8.86 27.84
C TYR A 755 31.29 7.53 28.62
N ASN A 756 30.32 6.66 28.38
CA ASN A 756 30.09 5.42 29.11
C ASN A 756 31.09 4.32 28.69
N GLU A 757 31.40 4.27 27.40
CA GLU A 757 32.45 3.43 26.81
C GLU A 757 33.83 3.87 27.30
N ALA A 758 34.07 5.17 27.44
CA ALA A 758 35.28 5.69 28.07
C ALA A 758 35.38 5.24 29.53
N GLU A 759 34.40 5.53 30.40
CA GLU A 759 34.45 5.10 31.80
C GLU A 759 34.69 3.59 31.97
N LYS A 760 34.06 2.75 31.15
CA LYS A 760 34.31 1.30 31.14
C LYS A 760 35.75 0.96 30.73
N SER A 761 36.26 1.57 29.67
CA SER A 761 37.64 1.36 29.21
C SER A 761 38.67 1.76 30.28
N MET A 762 38.43 2.88 30.97
CA MET A 762 39.30 3.40 32.03
C MET A 762 39.38 2.50 33.28
N GLN A 763 38.43 1.57 33.48
CA GLN A 763 38.52 0.61 34.59
C GLN A 763 39.74 -0.31 34.43
N GLN A 764 40.06 -0.73 33.20
CA GLN A 764 41.12 -1.69 32.89
C GLN A 764 42.53 -1.06 32.79
N LEU A 765 42.63 0.28 32.70
CA LEU A 765 43.89 1.00 32.54
C LEU A 765 44.57 1.34 33.88
N GLU A 766 45.86 1.65 33.89
CA GLU A 766 46.61 2.02 35.10
C GLU A 766 46.39 3.49 35.53
N GLN A 767 46.89 3.86 36.72
CA GLN A 767 46.76 5.21 37.24
C GLN A 767 47.66 6.20 36.49
N GLY A 768 47.05 7.25 35.93
CA GLY A 768 47.71 8.21 35.04
C GLY A 768 47.42 8.01 33.55
N GLU A 769 46.92 6.84 33.15
CA GLU A 769 46.51 6.57 31.76
C GLU A 769 45.38 7.49 31.30
N VAL A 770 45.30 7.70 29.99
CA VAL A 770 44.41 8.69 29.35
C VAL A 770 43.76 8.14 28.07
N ILE A 771 42.48 8.44 27.89
CA ILE A 771 41.78 8.30 26.60
C ILE A 771 41.22 9.67 26.20
N ILE A 772 41.63 10.16 25.03
CA ILE A 772 41.09 11.35 24.40
C ILE A 772 39.96 10.92 23.47
N ARG A 773 38.80 11.57 23.55
CA ARG A 773 37.62 11.25 22.72
C ARG A 773 36.90 12.52 22.26
N PRO A 774 35.99 12.45 21.27
CA PRO A 774 35.08 13.55 20.96
C PRO A 774 34.31 14.02 22.21
N SER A 775 34.12 15.34 22.36
CA SER A 775 33.28 15.90 23.42
C SER A 775 31.81 15.88 23.03
N SER A 776 30.93 15.80 24.02
CA SER A 776 29.48 15.95 23.81
C SER A 776 29.04 17.43 23.75
N LYS A 777 29.97 18.38 23.87
CA LYS A 777 29.69 19.83 23.82
C LYS A 777 29.52 20.39 22.40
N GLY A 778 30.13 19.75 21.40
CA GLY A 778 30.11 20.20 20.01
C GLY A 778 31.31 19.67 19.23
N ILE A 779 31.38 20.00 17.94
CA ILE A 779 32.51 19.60 17.07
C ILE A 779 33.83 20.29 17.44
N ASP A 780 33.80 21.37 18.23
CA ASP A 780 34.98 22.16 18.61
C ASP A 780 35.52 21.87 20.02
N HIS A 781 35.16 20.70 20.55
CA HIS A 781 35.67 20.22 21.82
C HIS A 781 36.07 18.74 21.75
N LEU A 782 37.20 18.42 22.35
CA LEU A 782 37.60 17.07 22.72
C LEU A 782 37.50 16.89 24.25
N THR A 783 37.51 15.66 24.73
CA THR A 783 37.61 15.36 26.16
C THR A 783 38.73 14.37 26.42
N ALA A 784 39.77 14.80 27.13
CA ALA A 784 40.77 13.92 27.71
C ALA A 784 40.24 13.35 29.03
N THR A 785 40.01 12.04 29.06
CA THR A 785 39.57 11.31 30.26
C THR A 785 40.76 10.56 30.83
N TRP A 786 41.19 10.86 32.06
CA TRP A 786 42.37 10.23 32.66
C TRP A 786 42.07 9.61 34.04
N LYS A 787 42.80 8.54 34.41
CA LYS A 787 42.55 7.76 35.63
C LYS A 787 43.24 8.37 36.84
N VAL A 788 42.46 8.97 37.75
CA VAL A 788 42.98 9.57 38.98
C VAL A 788 43.35 8.48 39.99
N THR A 789 42.44 7.54 40.23
CA THR A 789 42.54 6.45 41.22
C THR A 789 41.42 5.43 40.93
N GLU A 790 41.28 4.36 41.70
CA GLU A 790 40.30 3.33 41.36
C GLU A 790 38.85 3.85 41.48
N GLY A 791 38.04 3.59 40.45
CA GLY A 791 36.66 4.09 40.36
C GLY A 791 36.49 5.61 40.24
N ILE A 792 37.56 6.38 39.99
CA ILE A 792 37.51 7.85 39.81
C ILE A 792 38.35 8.27 38.59
N CYS A 793 37.68 8.73 37.53
CA CYS A 793 38.28 9.37 36.37
C CYS A 793 38.05 10.88 36.41
N GLN A 794 38.95 11.66 35.80
CA GLN A 794 38.75 13.09 35.57
C GLN A 794 38.62 13.35 34.07
N HIS A 795 37.58 14.09 33.69
CA HIS A 795 37.31 14.48 32.32
C HIS A 795 37.71 15.95 32.13
N ILE A 796 38.78 16.19 31.38
CA ILE A 796 39.28 17.51 31.00
C ILE A 796 38.72 17.83 29.62
N ASP A 797 38.05 18.97 29.50
CA ASP A 797 37.52 19.46 28.24
C ASP A 797 38.60 20.32 27.54
N ILE A 798 38.89 20.00 26.29
CA ILE A 798 39.88 20.66 25.44
C ILE A 798 39.10 21.37 24.34
N GLN A 799 39.23 22.69 24.24
CA GLN A 799 38.62 23.45 23.15
C GLN A 799 39.61 23.51 21.96
N GLU A 800 39.11 23.24 20.76
CA GLU A 800 39.89 23.30 19.52
C GLU A 800 39.62 24.61 18.77
N GLN A 801 40.64 25.19 18.13
CA GLN A 801 40.51 26.32 17.21
C GLN A 801 41.31 26.08 15.92
N ASP A 802 41.12 26.95 14.92
CA ASP A 802 41.82 26.96 13.63
C ASP A 802 41.85 25.58 12.92
N LYS A 803 40.70 25.16 12.39
CA LYS A 803 40.50 23.87 11.72
C LYS A 803 40.46 23.95 10.21
N GLN A 804 41.00 22.92 9.57
CA GLN A 804 40.87 22.70 8.12
C GLN A 804 39.56 21.98 7.72
N ASN A 805 39.03 21.09 8.57
CA ASN A 805 37.82 20.31 8.34
C ASN A 805 37.24 19.79 9.68
N ASP A 806 35.91 19.60 9.76
CA ASP A 806 35.17 19.09 10.94
C ASP A 806 35.60 17.70 11.44
N PHE A 807 36.37 16.96 10.64
CA PHE A 807 36.86 15.61 10.93
C PHE A 807 38.27 15.58 11.55
N SER A 808 39.03 16.68 11.42
CA SER A 808 40.42 16.81 11.83
C SER A 808 40.56 17.33 13.27
N LEU A 809 41.80 17.35 13.76
CA LEU A 809 42.21 18.12 14.94
C LEU A 809 42.37 19.61 14.56
N GLY A 810 42.11 20.52 15.49
CA GLY A 810 42.44 21.95 15.33
C GLY A 810 43.94 22.25 15.45
N GLN A 811 44.41 23.35 14.88
CA GLN A 811 45.82 23.78 14.97
C GLN A 811 46.19 24.40 16.33
N LYS A 812 45.20 24.72 17.17
CA LYS A 812 45.39 25.23 18.53
C LYS A 812 44.46 24.54 19.50
N LEU A 813 45.00 24.09 20.63
CA LEU A 813 44.26 23.37 21.66
C LEU A 813 44.32 24.15 22.98
N TRP A 814 43.16 24.34 23.61
CA TRP A 814 43.02 25.19 24.79
C TRP A 814 42.46 24.42 25.98
N ILE A 815 43.12 24.54 27.13
CA ILE A 815 42.64 24.04 28.43
C ILE A 815 42.51 25.22 29.40
N GLY A 816 41.30 25.75 29.52
CA GLY A 816 41.00 26.91 30.37
C GLY A 816 41.57 28.23 29.82
N SER A 817 42.83 28.52 30.13
CA SER A 817 43.57 29.71 29.67
C SER A 817 45.00 29.38 29.21
N GLU A 818 45.32 28.10 29.06
CA GLU A 818 46.61 27.60 28.58
C GLU A 818 46.43 27.06 27.15
N GLU A 819 47.32 27.45 26.24
CA GLU A 819 47.40 27.01 24.85
C GLU A 819 48.45 25.89 24.71
N PHE A 820 48.15 24.91 23.87
CA PHE A 820 48.96 23.72 23.58
C PHE A 820 48.99 23.46 22.07
N GLU A 821 50.14 22.99 21.58
CA GLU A 821 50.38 22.77 20.14
C GLU A 821 49.77 21.44 19.66
N ASP A 822 49.84 20.37 20.46
CA ASP A 822 49.28 19.06 20.12
C ASP A 822 48.75 18.26 21.34
N LEU A 823 48.28 17.04 21.08
CA LEU A 823 47.71 16.15 22.10
C LEU A 823 48.76 15.50 23.00
N ASP A 824 49.99 15.31 22.54
CA ASP A 824 51.08 14.74 23.34
C ASP A 824 51.68 15.79 24.28
N GLU A 825 51.71 17.07 23.89
CA GLU A 825 52.05 18.17 24.79
C GLU A 825 51.04 18.26 25.96
N ILE A 826 49.74 18.15 25.69
CA ILE A 826 48.70 18.10 26.74
C ILE A 826 48.96 16.93 27.71
N ILE A 827 49.32 15.76 27.19
CA ILE A 827 49.60 14.58 28.01
C ILE A 827 50.88 14.78 28.84
N ALA A 828 51.95 15.30 28.25
CA ALA A 828 53.25 15.48 28.88
C ALA A 828 53.30 16.65 29.88
N ARG A 829 52.68 17.78 29.54
CA ARG A 829 52.73 19.05 30.30
C ARG A 829 51.61 19.21 31.31
N TYR A 830 50.42 18.67 31.04
CA TYR A 830 49.25 18.82 31.92
C TYR A 830 48.94 17.53 32.70
N ILE A 831 48.71 16.42 32.00
CA ILE A 831 48.16 15.19 32.62
C ILE A 831 49.24 14.41 33.39
N SER A 832 50.42 14.20 32.80
CA SER A 832 51.50 13.41 33.43
C SER A 832 52.00 13.99 34.76
N PRO A 833 52.21 15.31 34.92
CA PRO A 833 52.58 15.89 36.22
C PRO A 833 51.45 15.77 37.25
N MET A 834 50.18 15.91 36.84
CA MET A 834 49.03 15.63 37.72
C MET A 834 49.00 14.17 38.16
N ALA A 835 49.27 13.21 37.27
CA ALA A 835 49.32 11.79 37.59
C ALA A 835 50.44 11.45 38.59
N ILE A 836 51.64 12.02 38.41
CA ILE A 836 52.78 11.89 39.33
C ILE A 836 52.44 12.50 40.71
N ASN A 837 51.83 13.67 40.74
CA ASN A 837 51.40 14.31 41.99
C ASN A 837 50.31 13.49 42.70
N VAL A 838 49.36 12.90 41.97
CA VAL A 838 48.39 11.98 42.58
C VAL A 838 49.08 10.74 43.15
N ARG A 839 50.03 10.15 42.43
CA ARG A 839 50.76 8.95 42.87
C ARG A 839 51.47 9.14 44.22
N GLN A 840 52.09 10.31 44.44
CA GLN A 840 52.64 10.70 45.75
C GLN A 840 51.60 10.65 46.88
N VAL A 841 50.32 10.94 46.60
CA VAL A 841 49.23 10.88 47.60
C VAL A 841 48.76 9.44 47.83
N LEU A 842 48.67 8.61 46.78
CA LEU A 842 48.28 7.21 46.90
C LEU A 842 49.30 6.39 47.73
N GLU A 843 50.59 6.63 47.50
CA GLU A 843 51.70 6.02 48.25
C GLU A 843 51.82 6.54 49.70
N TYR A 844 51.07 7.58 50.08
CA TYR A 844 51.24 8.21 51.38
C TYR A 844 50.61 7.39 52.52
N LYS A 845 51.37 7.08 53.58
CA LYS A 845 50.94 6.19 54.67
C LYS A 845 49.67 6.55 55.46
N TYR A 846 49.10 7.75 55.27
CA TYR A 846 47.79 8.14 55.82
C TYR A 846 46.71 8.34 54.74
N TYR A 847 46.94 7.85 53.53
CA TYR A 847 45.93 7.68 52.50
C TYR A 847 44.98 6.52 52.87
N LYS A 848 43.69 6.70 52.56
CA LYS A 848 42.62 5.72 52.77
C LYS A 848 41.62 5.76 51.61
N GLU A 849 41.82 4.86 50.66
CA GLU A 849 40.99 4.70 49.46
C GLU A 849 39.51 4.40 49.79
N SER A 850 39.27 3.47 50.71
CA SER A 850 37.95 2.95 51.12
C SER A 850 36.98 3.99 51.71
N ILE A 851 37.44 5.22 51.94
CA ILE A 851 36.63 6.36 52.35
C ILE A 851 35.98 7.07 51.14
N MET A 852 36.64 7.08 49.98
CA MET A 852 36.23 7.78 48.74
C MET A 852 35.69 9.22 48.94
N GLY A 853 36.24 9.96 49.90
CA GLY A 853 35.87 11.35 50.18
C GLY A 853 34.66 11.52 51.12
N ASN A 854 34.09 10.42 51.65
CA ASN A 854 33.00 10.50 52.61
C ASN A 854 33.47 11.13 53.94
N LYS A 855 32.83 12.25 54.32
CA LYS A 855 33.15 13.08 55.51
C LYS A 855 32.77 12.41 56.84
N GLU A 856 31.80 11.50 56.82
CA GLU A 856 31.29 10.81 58.01
C GLU A 856 32.21 9.65 58.39
N LYS A 857 32.53 8.77 57.43
CA LYS A 857 33.50 7.67 57.59
C LYS A 857 34.89 8.17 57.99
N SER A 858 35.36 9.27 57.39
CA SER A 858 36.61 9.91 57.80
C SER A 858 36.51 10.53 59.20
N SER A 859 35.37 11.12 59.57
CA SER A 859 35.14 11.62 60.94
C SER A 859 35.14 10.51 62.00
N GLU A 860 34.64 9.32 61.68
CA GLU A 860 34.58 8.17 62.55
C GLU A 860 35.99 7.60 62.83
N LEU A 861 36.73 7.25 61.76
CA LEU A 861 38.10 6.75 61.85
C LEU A 861 39.03 7.71 62.61
N LEU A 862 38.91 9.02 62.38
CA LEU A 862 39.72 10.02 63.08
C LEU A 862 39.40 10.11 64.58
N LYS A 863 38.13 9.89 64.99
CA LYS A 863 37.76 9.81 66.41
C LYS A 863 38.32 8.55 67.07
N GLU A 864 38.30 7.41 66.37
CA GLU A 864 38.92 6.19 66.88
C GLU A 864 40.43 6.35 67.08
N ASP A 865 41.15 6.85 66.07
CA ASP A 865 42.61 7.00 66.16
C ASP A 865 43.00 8.05 67.20
N LYS A 866 42.15 9.06 67.43
CA LYS A 866 42.29 10.01 68.54
C LYS A 866 42.04 9.36 69.90
N LYS A 867 41.12 8.39 70.00
CA LYS A 867 40.90 7.58 71.22
C LYS A 867 42.06 6.63 71.49
N LYS A 868 42.64 6.01 70.44
CA LYS A 868 43.82 5.13 70.52
C LYS A 868 45.09 5.91 70.90
N ASN A 869 45.30 7.11 70.35
CA ASN A 869 46.51 7.92 70.57
C ASN A 869 46.20 9.40 70.95
N PRO A 870 45.69 9.68 72.17
CA PRO A 870 45.18 11.01 72.54
C PRO A 870 46.16 12.17 72.41
N LYS A 871 47.47 11.92 72.61
CA LYS A 871 48.54 12.94 72.47
C LYS A 871 48.81 13.36 71.01
N THR A 872 48.38 12.57 70.03
CA THR A 872 48.60 12.84 68.60
C THR A 872 47.43 13.59 67.97
N ILE A 873 47.63 14.13 66.77
CA ILE A 873 46.55 14.68 65.94
C ILE A 873 46.46 13.78 64.70
N PRO A 874 45.46 12.88 64.62
CA PRO A 874 45.29 12.05 63.44
C PRO A 874 44.79 12.90 62.27
N TYR A 875 45.23 12.53 61.07
CA TYR A 875 44.81 13.09 59.81
C TYR A 875 44.86 12.02 58.72
N ILE A 876 43.94 12.10 57.76
CA ILE A 876 43.75 11.13 56.68
C ILE A 876 43.58 11.88 55.35
N PHE A 877 44.17 11.34 54.28
CA PHE A 877 43.86 11.69 52.90
C PHE A 877 42.91 10.66 52.29
N SER A 878 41.89 11.10 51.56
CA SER A 878 41.03 10.21 50.75
C SER A 878 40.65 10.90 49.43
N PRO A 879 40.50 10.16 48.31
CA PRO A 879 40.18 10.78 47.02
C PRO A 879 38.70 11.18 46.98
N SER A 880 38.33 12.29 46.33
CA SER A 880 36.93 12.70 46.24
C SER A 880 36.27 12.17 44.96
N LYS A 881 35.25 11.30 45.09
CA LYS A 881 34.46 10.85 43.92
C LYS A 881 33.57 11.95 43.36
N GLU A 882 33.08 12.86 44.20
CA GLU A 882 32.28 14.03 43.78
C GLU A 882 33.11 15.07 43.01
N LEU A 883 34.43 15.12 43.24
CA LEU A 883 35.33 16.12 42.68
C LEU A 883 36.65 15.47 42.25
N PRO A 884 36.69 14.81 41.08
CA PRO A 884 37.93 14.27 40.51
C PRO A 884 39.06 15.31 40.45
N GLY A 885 40.30 14.87 40.67
CA GLY A 885 41.47 15.74 40.83
C GLY A 885 41.58 16.44 42.19
N LYS A 886 40.65 16.19 43.14
CA LYS A 886 40.72 16.73 44.51
C LYS A 886 40.71 15.62 45.56
N PHE A 887 41.52 15.82 46.61
CA PHE A 887 41.64 14.92 47.75
C PHE A 887 41.12 15.63 49.01
N LEU A 888 40.38 14.89 49.83
CA LEU A 888 39.89 15.36 51.11
C LEU A 888 40.95 15.08 52.19
N LEU A 889 41.56 16.14 52.71
CA LEU A 889 42.39 16.11 53.91
C LEU A 889 41.49 16.31 55.13
N SER A 890 41.29 15.24 55.91
CA SER A 890 40.45 15.23 57.11
C SER A 890 41.31 15.09 58.36
N TYR A 891 41.09 15.87 59.41
CA TYR A 891 41.93 15.85 60.62
C TYR A 891 41.21 16.29 61.90
N LEU A 892 41.69 15.84 63.07
CA LEU A 892 41.05 16.08 64.38
C LEU A 892 41.99 16.73 65.42
N PRO A 893 42.09 18.07 65.48
CA PRO A 893 42.99 18.77 66.41
C PRO A 893 42.62 18.66 67.88
N ARG A 894 41.32 18.74 68.20
CA ARG A 894 40.78 18.72 69.58
C ARG A 894 39.51 17.85 69.65
N THR A 895 38.35 18.43 69.34
CA THR A 895 37.02 17.82 69.48
C THR A 895 36.23 17.76 68.17
N LYS A 896 36.34 18.79 67.31
CA LYS A 896 35.71 18.85 65.99
C LYS A 896 36.68 18.35 64.91
N VAL A 897 36.19 17.47 64.04
CA VAL A 897 36.89 17.06 62.80
C VAL A 897 36.77 18.18 61.78
N ILE A 898 37.87 18.45 61.07
CA ILE A 898 37.97 19.45 60.01
C ILE A 898 38.26 18.71 58.71
N HIS A 899 37.55 19.06 57.64
CA HIS A 899 37.74 18.49 56.30
C HIS A 899 38.04 19.62 55.32
N GLU A 900 39.14 19.51 54.57
CA GLU A 900 39.58 20.52 53.60
C GLU A 900 40.01 19.85 52.30
N TYR A 901 39.68 20.47 51.16
CA TYR A 901 40.09 19.95 49.85
C TYR A 901 41.49 20.43 49.47
N VAL A 902 42.32 19.49 49.04
CA VAL A 902 43.58 19.71 48.31
C VAL A 902 43.28 19.46 46.84
N SER A 903 43.47 20.45 45.97
CA SER A 903 43.45 20.22 44.52
C SER A 903 44.82 19.79 44.03
N VAL A 904 44.86 18.85 43.09
CA VAL A 904 46.07 18.53 42.31
C VAL A 904 46.04 19.31 41.01
N ASN A 905 47.16 19.95 40.70
CA ASN A 905 47.44 20.71 39.48
C ASN A 905 48.74 20.14 38.86
N PRO A 906 49.10 20.51 37.60
CA PRO A 906 50.39 20.12 37.03
C PRO A 906 51.57 20.62 37.89
N GLU A 907 51.48 21.86 38.36
CA GLU A 907 52.46 22.54 39.23
C GLU A 907 52.46 22.08 40.70
N GLY A 908 51.80 20.96 41.04
CA GLY A 908 51.74 20.43 42.40
C GLY A 908 50.38 20.59 43.08
N PHE A 909 50.37 20.88 44.39
CA PHE A 909 49.17 20.86 45.23
C PHE A 909 48.71 22.27 45.62
N LYS A 910 47.44 22.60 45.36
CA LYS A 910 46.82 23.86 45.74
C LYS A 910 45.94 23.69 46.97
N PHE A 911 46.23 24.43 48.04
CA PHE A 911 45.53 24.35 49.32
C PHE A 911 45.13 25.73 49.85
N ARG A 912 43.94 25.84 50.47
CA ARG A 912 43.34 27.09 50.97
C ARG A 912 43.43 28.28 50.00
N GLN A 913 43.19 28.02 48.71
CA GLN A 913 43.19 28.93 47.55
C GLN A 913 44.50 29.70 47.24
N ARG A 914 45.34 30.01 48.23
CA ARG A 914 46.48 30.95 48.11
C ARG A 914 47.86 30.34 48.31
N MET A 915 47.95 29.05 48.68
CA MET A 915 49.22 28.33 48.85
C MET A 915 49.34 27.22 47.79
N GLN A 916 50.48 27.19 47.11
CA GLN A 916 50.80 26.24 46.05
C GLN A 916 52.10 25.53 46.43
N HIS A 917 52.05 24.20 46.49
CA HIS A 917 53.12 23.36 47.05
C HIS A 917 53.66 22.41 45.97
N PRO A 918 54.95 22.48 45.60
CA PRO A 918 55.49 21.74 44.46
C PRO A 918 55.59 20.22 44.68
N ASN A 919 55.39 19.73 45.90
CA ASN A 919 55.31 18.31 46.23
C ASN A 919 54.53 18.08 47.53
N LEU A 920 54.15 16.83 47.78
CA LEU A 920 53.34 16.46 48.94
C LEU A 920 54.08 16.70 50.26
N ALA A 921 55.41 16.55 50.28
CA ALA A 921 56.23 16.81 51.47
C ALA A 921 56.18 18.29 51.90
N SER A 922 56.19 19.24 50.95
CA SER A 922 56.01 20.67 51.20
C SER A 922 54.63 20.97 51.78
N LEU A 923 53.57 20.44 51.17
CA LEU A 923 52.19 20.57 51.67
C LEU A 923 52.07 20.04 53.11
N LEU A 924 52.58 18.84 53.37
CA LEU A 924 52.52 18.20 54.69
C LEU A 924 53.36 18.93 55.74
N LYS A 925 54.54 19.45 55.39
CA LYS A 925 55.39 20.26 56.28
C LYS A 925 54.67 21.54 56.67
N TRP A 926 54.10 22.25 55.69
CA TRP A 926 53.34 23.47 55.91
C TRP A 926 52.07 23.20 56.75
N PHE A 927 51.30 22.16 56.42
CA PHE A 927 50.11 21.75 57.15
C PHE A 927 50.41 21.46 58.63
N LYS A 928 51.45 20.67 58.92
CA LYS A 928 51.87 20.35 60.31
C LYS A 928 52.27 21.58 61.13
N GLN A 929 52.73 22.65 60.47
CA GLN A 929 53.03 23.93 61.12
C GLN A 929 51.80 24.85 61.22
N ASN A 930 50.85 24.78 60.28
CA ASN A 930 49.80 25.79 60.09
C ASN A 930 48.36 25.29 60.33
N PHE A 931 48.13 24.02 60.68
CA PHE A 931 46.79 23.45 60.93
C PHE A 931 45.96 24.18 62.02
N ARG A 932 46.60 25.00 62.86
CA ARG A 932 45.94 25.84 63.87
C ARG A 932 45.52 27.23 63.36
N ARG A 933 46.01 27.67 62.19
CA ARG A 933 45.60 28.95 61.61
C ARG A 933 44.17 28.83 61.09
N ALA A 934 43.34 29.81 61.43
CA ALA A 934 42.02 29.99 60.82
C ALA A 934 42.15 30.19 59.30
N MET A 935 41.06 29.96 58.57
CA MET A 935 40.98 30.30 57.14
C MET A 935 41.13 31.82 56.96
N PRO A 936 41.94 32.31 56.00
CA PRO A 936 41.74 33.65 55.48
C PRO A 936 40.36 33.68 54.81
N ASN A 937 39.48 34.57 55.29
CA ASN A 937 38.06 34.71 54.95
C ASN A 937 37.51 33.78 53.85
N THR A 938 37.02 32.62 54.27
CA THR A 938 35.91 32.00 53.54
C THR A 938 34.63 32.67 54.03
N THR A 939 33.95 33.39 53.15
CA THR A 939 32.64 33.99 53.41
C THR A 939 31.69 32.93 53.98
N PRO A 940 30.85 33.24 55.00
CA PRO A 940 29.87 32.28 55.51
C PRO A 940 29.05 31.67 54.37
N GLY A 941 28.86 30.34 54.42
CA GLY A 941 28.32 29.59 53.30
C GLY A 941 26.89 30.00 52.96
N VAL A 942 26.62 30.21 51.67
CA VAL A 942 25.26 30.32 51.15
C VAL A 942 24.60 28.94 51.24
N MET A 943 23.82 28.72 52.30
CA MET A 943 22.70 27.79 52.27
C MET A 943 21.41 28.52 52.64
N SER A 944 20.33 28.16 51.95
CA SER A 944 19.07 28.89 52.01
C SER A 944 18.32 28.68 53.32
N THR A 945 17.82 29.78 53.88
CA THR A 945 16.52 29.79 54.58
C THR A 945 15.76 31.07 54.25
N ARG A 946 14.42 31.00 54.30
CA ARG A 946 13.48 32.08 53.99
C ARG A 946 13.40 33.14 55.12
N THR A 947 12.54 34.15 54.88
CA THR A 947 11.89 35.08 55.83
C THR A 947 12.67 36.36 56.17
N PRO A 948 11.99 37.46 56.62
CA PRO A 948 10.54 37.68 56.75
C PRO A 948 10.00 38.85 55.88
N TYR A 949 8.78 39.30 56.16
CA TYR A 949 8.08 40.46 55.56
C TYR A 949 8.03 41.64 56.56
N MET A 950 7.64 42.84 56.09
CA MET A 950 7.71 44.16 56.78
C MET A 950 9.15 44.73 56.94
N GLY A 951 9.42 46.01 56.66
CA GLY A 951 8.59 47.02 56.00
C GLY A 951 9.08 48.46 56.23
N GLY A 952 8.89 49.36 55.24
CA GLY A 952 8.89 50.82 55.45
C GLY A 952 10.08 51.63 54.91
N THR A 953 9.73 52.71 54.19
CA THR A 953 10.51 53.96 53.92
C THR A 953 11.77 53.94 53.04
N THR A 954 11.86 54.97 52.20
CA THR A 954 12.99 55.35 51.33
C THR A 954 14.09 56.10 52.10
N PRO A 955 15.30 56.28 51.51
CA PRO A 955 15.57 57.59 50.89
C PRO A 955 16.38 57.54 49.56
N ASN A 956 16.48 58.71 48.94
CA ASN A 956 17.15 58.99 47.66
C ASN A 956 18.61 58.52 47.56
N LEU A 957 19.06 58.29 46.32
CA LEU A 957 20.45 58.50 45.92
C LEU A 957 20.50 59.50 44.75
N ILE A 958 21.37 60.51 44.86
CA ILE A 958 21.55 61.59 43.88
C ILE A 958 22.88 61.38 43.16
N GLY A 959 22.94 61.70 41.86
CA GLY A 959 24.19 62.08 41.19
C GLY A 959 24.80 61.06 40.22
N VAL A 960 24.27 61.02 38.99
CA VAL A 960 25.03 60.63 37.79
C VAL A 960 24.72 61.67 36.70
N ASP A 961 25.73 62.10 35.95
CA ASP A 961 25.66 63.24 35.03
C ASP A 961 24.89 62.92 33.73
N ALA A 962 23.93 63.79 33.38
CA ALA A 962 23.12 63.71 32.18
C ALA A 962 23.91 63.90 30.87
N SER A 963 25.07 64.58 30.91
CA SER A 963 25.88 64.86 29.70
C SER A 963 26.36 63.60 28.98
N THR A 964 26.49 62.48 29.70
CA THR A 964 26.95 61.20 29.17
C THR A 964 25.85 60.45 28.41
N ILE A 965 24.58 60.58 28.85
CA ILE A 965 23.45 59.84 28.27
C ILE A 965 23.10 60.40 26.87
N GLN A 966 23.15 61.71 26.67
CA GLN A 966 22.85 62.33 25.37
C GLN A 966 23.84 61.94 24.26
N LYS A 967 25.11 61.67 24.58
CA LYS A 967 26.11 61.26 23.58
C LYS A 967 25.92 59.83 23.05
N VAL A 968 25.28 58.96 23.81
CA VAL A 968 24.97 57.57 23.37
C VAL A 968 23.74 57.55 22.45
N ALA A 969 22.78 58.46 22.66
CA ALA A 969 21.54 58.51 21.90
C ALA A 969 21.68 58.96 20.43
N GLN A 970 22.79 59.61 20.05
CA GLN A 970 22.96 60.22 18.72
C GLN A 970 23.55 59.29 17.65
N ASN A 971 24.01 58.08 18.01
CA ASN A 971 24.67 57.13 17.10
C ASN A 971 23.84 55.85 16.82
N LEU A 972 22.51 55.93 16.87
CA LEU A 972 21.61 54.78 16.61
C LEU A 972 20.83 54.95 15.29
N ASN A 973 20.89 53.90 14.46
CA ASN A 973 20.26 53.85 13.13
C ASN A 973 18.73 53.65 13.25
N PRO A 974 17.86 54.37 12.51
CA PRO A 974 16.49 54.63 12.97
C PRO A 974 15.50 53.45 12.83
N HIS A 975 15.85 52.38 12.13
CA HIS A 975 14.89 51.30 11.81
C HIS A 975 14.47 50.40 13.00
N MET A 976 15.18 50.43 14.14
CA MET A 976 14.79 49.64 15.32
C MET A 976 13.78 50.33 16.25
N LEU A 977 13.47 51.62 16.05
CA LEU A 977 12.59 52.38 16.95
C LEU A 977 11.10 52.20 16.69
N HIS A 978 10.69 51.65 15.54
CA HIS A 978 9.27 51.55 15.16
C HIS A 978 8.57 50.28 15.70
N ASN A 979 9.30 49.18 15.93
CA ASN A 979 8.69 47.90 16.30
C ASN A 979 8.42 47.73 17.81
N LEU A 980 8.84 48.68 18.67
CA LEU A 980 8.55 48.64 20.11
C LEU A 980 7.24 49.37 20.50
N SER A 981 6.64 50.15 19.60
CA SER A 981 5.50 51.05 19.92
C SER A 981 4.11 50.48 19.60
N GLN A 982 4.00 49.26 19.05
CA GLN A 982 2.71 48.63 18.70
C GLN A 982 2.32 47.43 19.55
N ALA A 983 2.99 47.19 20.68
CA ALA A 983 2.77 46.03 21.57
C ALA A 983 2.26 46.41 22.98
N ALA A 984 1.61 47.57 23.13
CA ALA A 984 1.25 48.14 24.44
C ALA A 984 -0.11 48.88 24.49
N THR A 985 -1.10 48.45 23.70
CA THR A 985 -2.47 49.01 23.71
C THR A 985 -3.55 47.93 23.64
N ASN A 986 -4.74 48.25 24.18
CA ASN A 986 -6.01 47.51 24.05
C ASN A 986 -6.23 46.25 24.92
N THR A 987 -6.39 46.45 26.24
CA THR A 987 -7.47 45.78 27.01
C THR A 987 -8.21 46.83 27.84
N PRO A 988 -9.55 46.94 27.79
CA PRO A 988 -10.29 48.03 28.44
C PRO A 988 -10.61 47.75 29.91
N TYR A 989 -10.81 48.84 30.69
CA TYR A 989 -11.23 48.82 32.08
C TYR A 989 -12.68 49.29 32.25
N SER A 990 -13.43 48.64 33.14
CA SER A 990 -14.57 49.18 33.88
C SER A 990 -14.91 48.24 35.05
N ALA A 991 -15.42 48.64 36.21
CA ALA A 991 -15.30 49.84 37.05
C ALA A 991 -16.29 49.67 38.23
N HIS A 992 -15.91 50.15 39.41
CA HIS A 992 -16.70 50.42 40.63
C HIS A 992 -16.62 49.46 41.84
N THR A 993 -16.03 50.02 42.91
CA THR A 993 -16.28 49.73 44.34
C THR A 993 -17.48 50.55 44.83
N PRO A 994 -18.18 50.19 45.94
CA PRO A 994 -17.66 50.49 47.29
C PRO A 994 -18.09 49.53 48.42
N GLY A 995 -17.56 49.77 49.64
CA GLY A 995 -18.12 49.25 50.90
C GLY A 995 -17.20 48.30 51.67
N ALA A 996 -17.11 48.48 52.99
CA ALA A 996 -16.33 47.64 53.91
C ALA A 996 -17.15 47.31 55.17
N PHE A 997 -16.83 46.21 55.87
CA PHE A 997 -16.50 46.23 57.31
C PHE A 997 -15.97 44.86 57.84
N SER A 998 -14.85 44.91 58.55
CA SER A 998 -14.41 44.09 59.71
C SER A 998 -14.60 42.55 59.81
N GLN A 999 -13.44 41.85 59.87
CA GLN A 999 -13.04 40.73 60.77
C GLN A 999 -13.94 39.47 60.95
N GLY A 1000 -13.41 38.24 61.04
CA GLY A 1000 -12.02 37.75 60.91
C GLY A 1000 -11.76 36.45 61.70
N TYR A 1001 -10.80 35.61 61.28
CA TYR A 1001 -10.22 34.50 62.07
C TYR A 1001 -8.80 34.14 61.56
N SER A 1002 -8.01 33.37 62.34
CA SER A 1002 -6.53 33.40 62.25
C SER A 1002 -5.82 32.04 62.03
N ASN A 1003 -4.67 32.14 61.36
CA ASN A 1003 -3.51 31.22 61.38
C ASN A 1003 -2.82 31.15 62.78
N TYR A 1004 -1.81 30.33 63.14
CA TYR A 1004 -1.01 29.25 62.49
C TYR A 1004 -0.30 28.39 63.60
N ALA A 1005 0.05 27.13 63.32
CA ALA A 1005 1.12 26.32 63.99
C ALA A 1005 1.53 25.15 63.05
N ASN A 1006 2.81 24.84 62.72
CA ASN A 1006 3.95 24.29 63.51
C ASN A 1006 3.75 22.83 63.99
N THR A 1007 4.70 21.87 63.91
CA THR A 1007 6.00 21.71 63.19
C THR A 1007 6.54 20.25 63.33
N THR A 1008 6.97 19.61 62.22
CA THR A 1008 8.09 18.61 62.08
C THR A 1008 8.13 17.37 63.03
N PRO A 1009 9.19 16.50 63.09
CA PRO A 1009 10.05 15.87 62.04
C PRO A 1009 10.20 14.30 62.15
N TYR A 1010 11.07 13.74 61.29
CA TYR A 1010 12.07 12.66 61.53
C TYR A 1010 11.97 11.31 60.78
N THR A 1011 13.10 10.59 60.72
CA THR A 1011 13.46 9.41 59.89
C THR A 1011 14.22 8.36 60.77
N PRO A 1012 15.07 7.39 60.33
CA PRO A 1012 15.27 6.69 59.04
C PRO A 1012 15.46 5.13 59.14
N SER A 1013 15.77 4.48 58.00
CA SER A 1013 16.66 3.28 57.82
C SER A 1013 16.19 1.85 58.19
N GLY A 1014 16.71 0.80 57.50
CA GLY A 1014 16.62 -0.60 58.01
C GLY A 1014 16.68 -1.86 57.11
N GLN A 1015 17.64 -2.02 56.18
CA GLN A 1015 18.14 -3.35 55.67
C GLN A 1015 17.17 -4.35 54.94
N THR A 1016 17.71 -5.54 54.62
CA THR A 1016 17.30 -6.61 53.66
C THR A 1016 16.92 -7.92 54.45
N PRO A 1017 16.87 -9.20 53.94
CA PRO A 1017 17.12 -9.80 52.60
C PRO A 1017 16.16 -10.97 52.16
N PHE A 1018 16.60 -11.79 51.18
CA PHE A 1018 16.03 -13.05 50.60
C PHE A 1018 14.81 -12.88 49.67
N MET A 1019 14.72 -13.45 48.45
CA MET A 1019 15.19 -14.68 47.75
C MET A 1019 14.43 -15.98 48.02
N THR A 1020 14.11 -16.66 46.91
CA THR A 1020 13.53 -18.02 46.80
C THR A 1020 14.61 -19.11 46.89
N PRO A 1021 14.18 -20.36 47.15
CA PRO A 1021 14.77 -21.50 46.41
C PRO A 1021 13.76 -22.58 45.96
N TYR A 1022 14.27 -23.58 45.23
CA TYR A 1022 13.59 -24.78 44.70
C TYR A 1022 13.25 -25.83 45.76
N ALA A 1023 12.27 -26.72 45.48
CA ALA A 1023 12.45 -28.20 45.36
C ALA A 1023 11.15 -29.02 45.59
N THR A 1024 11.06 -30.19 44.93
CA THR A 1024 10.04 -31.25 45.14
C THR A 1024 10.50 -32.24 46.24
N PRO A 1025 9.61 -33.01 46.90
CA PRO A 1025 9.03 -34.25 46.31
C PRO A 1025 7.57 -34.56 46.73
N GLY A 1026 6.99 -35.66 46.19
CA GLY A 1026 5.77 -36.30 46.71
C GLY A 1026 6.06 -37.18 47.95
N PRO A 1027 5.05 -37.85 48.57
CA PRO A 1027 4.35 -38.98 47.90
C PRO A 1027 2.87 -39.17 48.34
N SER A 1028 2.37 -40.43 48.30
CA SER A 1028 1.11 -40.96 48.86
C SER A 1028 -0.22 -40.38 48.32
N THR A 1029 -0.87 -41.00 47.34
CA THR A 1029 -1.73 -42.23 47.37
C THR A 1029 -3.13 -42.03 47.94
N THR A 1030 -4.13 -42.45 47.15
CA THR A 1030 -5.56 -42.57 47.49
C THR A 1030 -5.84 -43.68 48.50
N PRO A 1031 -7.10 -43.87 48.92
CA PRO A 1031 -7.75 -45.09 48.45
C PRO A 1031 -9.27 -45.03 48.19
N ARG A 1032 -9.68 -45.61 47.04
CA ARG A 1032 -10.91 -46.41 46.80
C ARG A 1032 -12.28 -45.69 46.87
N TYR A 1033 -13.38 -46.24 46.34
CA TYR A 1033 -13.64 -47.39 45.44
C TYR A 1033 -14.20 -46.85 44.08
N GLY A 1034 -14.28 -47.55 42.94
CA GLY A 1034 -14.36 -48.99 42.67
C GLY A 1034 -15.83 -49.45 42.52
N SER A 1035 -16.25 -50.25 41.54
CA SER A 1035 -15.51 -50.93 40.45
C SER A 1035 -16.44 -51.57 39.39
N GLN A 1036 -15.98 -51.61 38.13
CA GLN A 1036 -16.19 -52.67 37.12
C GLN A 1036 -17.58 -52.93 36.46
N THR A 1037 -17.46 -53.54 35.27
CA THR A 1037 -18.47 -54.07 34.31
C THR A 1037 -18.58 -55.62 34.48
N PRO A 1038 -19.08 -56.49 33.55
CA PRO A 1038 -20.05 -56.39 32.41
C PRO A 1038 -21.11 -57.56 32.38
N VAL A 1039 -21.77 -57.79 31.22
CA VAL A 1039 -22.21 -59.10 30.59
C VAL A 1039 -23.72 -59.45 30.48
N HIS A 1040 -24.20 -59.62 29.22
CA HIS A 1040 -25.05 -60.71 28.67
C HIS A 1040 -25.36 -60.42 27.17
N GLY A 1041 -25.60 -61.36 26.23
CA GLY A 1041 -25.29 -62.81 26.22
C GLY A 1041 -26.10 -63.69 25.21
N SER A 1042 -25.56 -63.99 24.00
CA SER A 1042 -25.98 -65.05 23.02
C SER A 1042 -27.36 -64.90 22.32
N THR A 1043 -27.76 -65.58 21.21
CA THR A 1043 -27.27 -66.73 20.37
C THR A 1043 -27.46 -66.44 18.86
N GLY A 1044 -26.58 -66.80 17.90
CA GLY A 1044 -26.49 -68.10 17.17
C GLY A 1044 -27.05 -68.03 15.71
N SER A 1045 -26.60 -68.78 14.67
CA SER A 1045 -25.47 -69.71 14.52
C SER A 1045 -25.09 -70.03 13.03
N ARG A 1046 -23.84 -70.52 12.83
CA ARG A 1046 -23.34 -71.45 11.76
C ARG A 1046 -22.95 -70.95 10.35
N THR A 1047 -22.12 -71.78 9.70
CA THR A 1047 -21.22 -71.60 8.52
C THR A 1047 -21.36 -72.82 7.56
N PRO A 1048 -20.68 -72.99 6.38
CA PRO A 1048 -19.21 -73.18 6.26
C PRO A 1048 -18.51 -72.84 4.90
N SER A 1049 -17.22 -73.21 4.81
CA SER A 1049 -16.33 -73.31 3.63
C SER A 1049 -15.23 -72.22 3.45
N HIS A 1050 -14.62 -72.13 2.26
CA HIS A 1050 -13.14 -72.19 2.12
C HIS A 1050 -12.56 -71.43 0.90
N ARG A 1051 -11.26 -71.10 0.75
CA ARG A 1051 -9.91 -71.69 1.09
C ARG A 1051 -9.43 -72.82 0.16
N PRO A 1052 -8.10 -73.03 -0.03
CA PRO A 1052 -6.91 -72.20 0.30
C PRO A 1052 -6.58 -71.23 -0.88
N ALA A 1053 -5.39 -70.69 -1.20
CA ALA A 1053 -4.00 -70.56 -0.67
C ALA A 1053 -3.41 -69.24 -1.30
N ALA A 1054 -2.20 -68.68 -1.07
CA ALA A 1054 -1.02 -68.79 -0.19
C ALA A 1054 -0.38 -67.35 -0.12
N ALA A 1055 0.88 -66.99 0.22
CA ALA A 1055 2.11 -67.65 0.66
C ALA A 1055 2.93 -66.70 1.60
N HIS A 1056 4.28 -66.63 1.48
CA HIS A 1056 5.22 -66.00 2.43
C HIS A 1056 6.55 -65.52 1.77
N PRO A 1057 7.46 -64.76 2.44
CA PRO A 1057 7.40 -64.15 3.79
C PRO A 1057 7.88 -62.67 3.95
N SER A 1058 7.60 -62.12 5.14
CA SER A 1058 8.42 -61.20 5.95
C SER A 1058 8.21 -59.67 5.93
N GLN A 1059 8.50 -59.10 7.12
CA GLN A 1059 8.55 -57.68 7.55
C GLN A 1059 7.21 -56.93 7.69
N THR A 1060 7.10 -56.17 8.79
CA THR A 1060 5.85 -55.60 9.34
C THR A 1060 5.83 -54.06 9.31
N PRO A 1061 4.64 -53.43 9.28
CA PRO A 1061 4.49 -52.04 8.84
C PRO A 1061 4.79 -50.98 9.91
N ARG A 1062 5.04 -49.74 9.47
CA ARG A 1062 4.97 -48.53 10.30
C ARG A 1062 3.67 -47.76 10.05
N SER A 1063 3.01 -47.37 11.14
CA SER A 1063 1.85 -46.47 11.13
C SER A 1063 2.26 -45.00 11.04
N ILE A 1064 1.39 -44.17 10.46
CA ILE A 1064 1.56 -42.73 10.29
C ILE A 1064 1.34 -42.00 11.63
N PRO A 1065 2.22 -41.07 12.04
CA PRO A 1065 1.95 -40.08 13.08
C PRO A 1065 1.64 -38.69 12.48
N THR A 1066 0.81 -37.92 13.18
CA THR A 1066 0.52 -36.51 12.89
C THR A 1066 1.65 -35.58 13.36
N VAL A 1067 1.80 -34.41 12.72
CA VAL A 1067 2.76 -33.37 13.13
C VAL A 1067 2.06 -32.01 13.16
N SER A 1068 2.24 -31.26 14.25
CA SER A 1068 1.72 -29.90 14.45
C SER A 1068 2.67 -28.85 13.87
N THR A 1069 2.14 -27.83 13.20
CA THR A 1069 2.93 -26.67 12.76
C THR A 1069 3.41 -25.82 13.94
N ARG A 1070 4.74 -25.71 14.07
CA ARG A 1070 5.41 -24.68 14.88
C ARG A 1070 6.53 -24.06 14.05
N THR A 1071 6.69 -22.76 14.17
CA THR A 1071 7.68 -21.96 13.43
C THR A 1071 9.06 -22.05 14.08
N GLU A 1072 10.08 -22.30 13.27
CA GLU A 1072 11.50 -22.11 13.64
C GLU A 1072 12.12 -21.02 12.76
N GLN A 1073 13.13 -20.33 13.29
CA GLN A 1073 13.75 -19.17 12.65
C GLN A 1073 15.08 -19.56 11.99
N MET A 1074 15.34 -19.12 10.76
CA MET A 1074 16.65 -19.29 10.11
C MET A 1074 17.74 -18.43 10.76
N ASP A 1075 18.87 -19.04 11.12
CA ASP A 1075 20.09 -18.32 11.54
C ASP A 1075 20.93 -17.90 10.33
N TRP A 1076 20.90 -16.61 10.04
CA TRP A 1076 21.62 -15.98 8.92
C TRP A 1076 23.15 -16.05 9.02
N LYS A 1077 23.73 -16.44 10.16
CA LYS A 1077 25.19 -16.49 10.33
C LYS A 1077 25.86 -17.63 9.55
N LEU A 1078 25.19 -18.77 9.35
CA LEU A 1078 25.76 -19.87 8.56
C LEU A 1078 25.80 -19.54 7.05
N ALA A 1079 24.78 -18.88 6.53
CA ALA A 1079 24.71 -18.48 5.11
C ALA A 1079 25.84 -17.50 4.74
N ALA A 1080 26.18 -16.56 5.63
CA ALA A 1080 27.25 -15.59 5.39
C ALA A 1080 28.64 -16.23 5.27
N ALA A 1081 28.90 -17.35 5.97
CA ALA A 1081 30.20 -18.03 5.94
C ALA A 1081 30.48 -18.69 4.58
N ALA A 1082 29.45 -19.25 3.93
CA ALA A 1082 29.59 -19.91 2.62
C ALA A 1082 29.96 -18.93 1.48
N TRP A 1083 29.53 -17.67 1.58
CA TRP A 1083 29.75 -16.68 0.51
C TRP A 1083 31.19 -16.17 0.43
N VAL A 1084 31.95 -16.24 1.54
CA VAL A 1084 33.33 -15.71 1.64
C VAL A 1084 34.36 -16.63 0.96
N GLN A 1085 34.10 -17.94 0.85
CA GLN A 1085 35.02 -18.87 0.17
C GLN A 1085 34.89 -18.87 -1.37
N ALA A 1086 33.89 -18.19 -1.94
CA ALA A 1086 33.61 -18.22 -3.38
C ALA A 1086 34.37 -17.16 -4.22
N LYS A 1087 35.19 -16.29 -3.61
CA LYS A 1087 35.98 -15.27 -4.34
C LYS A 1087 37.40 -15.12 -3.77
N GLY A 1088 38.33 -15.91 -4.30
CA GLY A 1088 39.77 -15.74 -4.05
C GLY A 1088 40.64 -16.40 -5.12
N GLY A 1089 41.14 -15.60 -6.07
CA GLY A 1089 42.22 -16.03 -6.99
C GLY A 1089 41.98 -15.76 -8.48
N THR A 1090 42.30 -14.56 -8.97
CA THR A 1090 42.52 -14.28 -10.40
C THR A 1090 43.60 -13.22 -10.62
N SER A 1091 44.79 -13.65 -11.07
CA SER A 1091 45.83 -12.79 -11.64
C SER A 1091 46.89 -13.66 -12.34
N GLY A 1092 47.21 -13.40 -13.61
CA GLY A 1092 48.36 -14.03 -14.29
C GLY A 1092 48.09 -14.75 -15.63
N HIS A 1093 48.05 -13.97 -16.72
CA HIS A 1093 48.76 -14.19 -17.99
C HIS A 1093 48.76 -15.53 -18.79
N ASN A 1094 48.44 -15.36 -20.09
CA ASN A 1094 49.17 -15.84 -21.30
C ASN A 1094 48.77 -17.12 -22.10
N ALA A 1095 48.72 -16.90 -23.43
CA ALA A 1095 49.24 -17.70 -24.55
C ALA A 1095 48.52 -18.98 -25.10
N ALA A 1096 47.78 -18.78 -26.19
CA ALA A 1096 47.92 -19.44 -27.51
C ALA A 1096 48.32 -20.94 -27.67
N GLY A 1097 47.34 -21.77 -28.07
CA GLY A 1097 47.21 -22.28 -29.46
C GLY A 1097 48.05 -23.44 -30.01
N ARG A 1098 47.41 -24.60 -30.25
CA ARG A 1098 47.54 -25.59 -31.39
C ARG A 1098 46.62 -26.80 -31.08
N MET A 1099 45.63 -27.17 -31.90
CA MET A 1099 45.62 -27.89 -33.20
C MET A 1099 45.89 -29.42 -33.16
N THR A 1100 44.79 -30.20 -33.07
CA THR A 1100 44.43 -31.44 -33.85
C THR A 1100 45.39 -32.68 -33.81
N PRO A 1101 45.11 -33.88 -34.43
CA PRO A 1101 43.97 -34.36 -35.27
C PRO A 1101 43.44 -35.83 -35.07
N ARG A 1102 42.39 -36.21 -35.86
CA ARG A 1102 41.93 -37.58 -36.29
C ARG A 1102 41.40 -38.56 -35.22
N HIS A 1103 40.53 -39.56 -35.47
CA HIS A 1103 40.13 -40.39 -36.65
C HIS A 1103 38.57 -40.46 -36.83
N HIS A 1104 37.93 -40.73 -38.00
CA HIS A 1104 37.81 -41.96 -38.84
C HIS A 1104 37.22 -43.20 -38.09
N ASP A 1105 36.29 -44.03 -38.61
CA ASP A 1105 35.43 -43.99 -39.82
C ASP A 1105 34.35 -45.13 -39.80
N SER A 1106 33.54 -45.24 -40.86
CA SER A 1106 32.69 -46.36 -41.33
C SER A 1106 31.27 -46.53 -40.74
N GLY A 1107 30.25 -46.92 -41.52
CA GLY A 1107 30.18 -46.96 -42.99
C GLY A 1107 29.23 -48.02 -43.55
N ARG A 1108 28.13 -47.58 -44.20
CA ARG A 1108 27.44 -48.36 -45.25
C ARG A 1108 26.60 -47.50 -46.19
N SER A 1109 26.13 -48.10 -47.27
CA SER A 1109 26.16 -47.45 -48.58
C SER A 1109 25.07 -47.93 -49.57
N THR A 1110 24.38 -46.97 -50.21
CA THR A 1110 23.82 -46.99 -51.60
C THR A 1110 22.77 -48.09 -51.92
N PRO A 1111 22.07 -48.13 -53.11
CA PRO A 1111 22.16 -47.26 -54.30
C PRO A 1111 20.84 -46.83 -55.01
N ARG A 1112 20.99 -45.96 -56.04
CA ARG A 1112 20.20 -45.84 -57.32
C ARG A 1112 18.82 -45.13 -57.31
N TYR A 1113 18.62 -44.08 -58.15
CA TYR A 1113 18.23 -44.02 -59.60
C TYR A 1113 16.74 -44.39 -59.84
N SER A 1114 15.96 -43.80 -60.75
CA SER A 1114 16.22 -42.96 -61.96
C SER A 1114 15.06 -41.94 -62.20
N ASP A 1115 15.30 -40.70 -62.68
CA ASP A 1115 15.21 -40.24 -64.10
C ASP A 1115 13.77 -40.34 -64.70
N SER A 1116 13.14 -39.37 -65.38
CA SER A 1116 13.61 -38.26 -66.27
C SER A 1116 12.45 -37.22 -66.47
N SER A 1117 12.48 -36.11 -67.25
CA SER A 1117 13.43 -35.53 -68.22
C SER A 1117 13.17 -34.03 -68.52
N ARG A 1118 14.22 -33.25 -68.88
CA ARG A 1118 14.30 -32.26 -69.99
C ARG A 1118 13.36 -31.01 -70.10
N ASP A 1119 13.75 -29.87 -70.70
CA ASP A 1119 15.07 -29.28 -71.04
C ASP A 1119 14.94 -27.80 -71.51
N SER A 1120 15.90 -26.93 -71.18
CA SER A 1120 16.26 -25.66 -71.89
C SER A 1120 15.18 -24.52 -72.01
N ARG A 1121 15.47 -23.20 -72.18
CA ARG A 1121 16.60 -22.46 -72.79
C ARG A 1121 16.84 -21.04 -72.19
N TYR A 1122 18.08 -20.56 -72.37
CA TYR A 1122 18.57 -19.16 -72.52
C TYR A 1122 18.52 -18.10 -71.38
N SER A 1123 19.73 -17.78 -70.93
CA SER A 1123 20.27 -16.50 -70.41
C SER A 1123 20.34 -15.38 -71.50
N ALA A 1124 20.60 -14.08 -71.26
CA ALA A 1124 20.96 -13.30 -70.06
C ALA A 1124 20.76 -11.77 -70.28
N SER A 1125 21.08 -10.94 -69.26
CA SER A 1125 21.11 -9.45 -69.22
C SER A 1125 22.16 -8.81 -70.18
N PRO A 1126 22.20 -7.46 -70.42
CA PRO A 1126 22.71 -6.50 -69.40
C PRO A 1126 22.25 -5.00 -69.41
N ARG A 1127 22.41 -4.40 -68.21
CA ARG A 1127 22.77 -3.01 -67.78
C ARG A 1127 23.20 -1.90 -68.79
N TYR A 1128 22.72 -0.66 -68.51
CA TYR A 1128 23.38 0.69 -68.52
C TYR A 1128 24.13 1.20 -69.80
N HIS A 1129 24.43 2.49 -70.06
CA HIS A 1129 24.47 3.75 -69.27
C HIS A 1129 24.20 5.02 -70.16
N ASP A 1130 24.63 6.22 -69.71
CA ASP A 1130 24.59 7.58 -70.32
C ASP A 1130 23.23 8.28 -70.56
N ASP A 1131 23.16 9.61 -70.73
CA ASP A 1131 23.49 10.79 -69.87
C ASP A 1131 22.85 12.03 -70.55
N GLY A 1132 22.59 13.14 -69.84
CA GLY A 1132 22.16 14.40 -70.46
C GLY A 1132 21.22 15.30 -69.64
N SER A 1133 21.75 16.43 -69.16
CA SER A 1133 20.99 17.51 -68.48
C SER A 1133 20.13 18.36 -69.47
N ARG A 1134 19.19 19.28 -69.10
CA ARG A 1134 19.06 20.12 -67.89
C ARG A 1134 17.71 20.89 -67.85
N ARG A 1135 17.32 21.39 -66.65
CA ARG A 1135 16.37 22.51 -66.32
C ARG A 1135 14.86 22.22 -66.08
N THR A 1136 14.27 23.18 -65.37
CA THR A 1136 13.00 23.28 -64.60
C THR A 1136 11.99 24.24 -65.29
N PRO A 1137 10.73 24.51 -64.82
CA PRO A 1137 10.17 24.26 -63.47
C PRO A 1137 8.67 23.81 -63.33
N ARG A 1138 8.38 23.32 -62.11
CA ARG A 1138 7.18 23.50 -61.25
C ARG A 1138 5.92 24.16 -61.85
N TYR A 1139 4.76 23.53 -61.64
CA TYR A 1139 3.43 24.17 -61.70
C TYR A 1139 2.50 23.67 -60.57
N GLU A 1140 1.42 24.41 -60.33
CA GLU A 1140 0.37 24.11 -59.33
C GLU A 1140 -0.92 23.62 -60.03
N GLU A 1141 -1.74 22.82 -59.34
CA GLU A 1141 -3.02 22.33 -59.87
C GLU A 1141 -4.24 23.08 -59.32
N ARG A 1142 -5.32 23.12 -60.11
CA ARG A 1142 -6.65 23.59 -59.71
C ARG A 1142 -7.74 22.68 -60.26
N THR A 1143 -8.55 22.11 -59.34
CA THR A 1143 -10.01 21.90 -59.39
C THR A 1143 -10.74 21.85 -60.74
N PRO A 1144 -11.71 20.91 -60.89
CA PRO A 1144 -13.10 21.40 -60.84
C PRO A 1144 -14.14 20.53 -60.11
N ARG A 1145 -14.84 21.17 -59.16
CA ARG A 1145 -16.31 21.21 -58.95
C ARG A 1145 -17.22 19.96 -59.02
N ALA A 1146 -18.05 19.83 -57.98
CA ALA A 1146 -19.49 19.51 -58.08
C ALA A 1146 -20.32 20.60 -57.33
N TYR A 1147 -21.65 20.57 -57.41
CA TYR A 1147 -22.57 21.62 -56.90
C TYR A 1147 -23.42 21.14 -55.71
N HIS A 1148 -23.65 22.03 -54.72
CA HIS A 1148 -24.94 22.52 -54.19
C HIS A 1148 -26.19 21.58 -54.13
N ASP A 1149 -27.06 21.62 -53.11
CA ASP A 1149 -27.50 22.78 -52.31
C ASP A 1149 -27.87 22.47 -50.83
N TYR A 1150 -27.98 23.52 -50.01
CA TYR A 1150 -28.67 23.53 -48.70
C TYR A 1150 -29.11 24.97 -48.37
N ASP A 1151 -30.38 25.19 -48.00
CA ASP A 1151 -30.94 26.54 -47.80
C ASP A 1151 -31.03 26.94 -46.30
N ASN A 1152 -30.91 28.24 -45.99
CA ASN A 1152 -30.74 28.75 -44.61
C ASN A 1152 -30.96 30.28 -44.47
N PRO A 1153 -31.90 30.76 -43.62
CA PRO A 1153 -32.05 32.17 -43.30
C PRO A 1153 -31.49 32.57 -41.91
N ARG A 1154 -30.26 33.08 -41.94
CA ARG A 1154 -29.56 33.95 -40.95
C ARG A 1154 -30.44 34.83 -40.03
N ALA A 1155 -29.98 35.04 -38.80
CA ALA A 1155 -29.84 36.39 -38.22
C ALA A 1155 -28.74 36.50 -37.14
N THR A 1156 -28.05 37.64 -37.10
CA THR A 1156 -27.16 38.14 -36.02
C THR A 1156 -27.65 39.58 -35.67
N PRO A 1157 -27.14 40.36 -34.67
CA PRO A 1157 -25.88 40.23 -33.93
C PRO A 1157 -25.88 40.73 -32.44
N ARG A 1158 -24.65 40.91 -31.91
CA ARG A 1158 -24.20 41.80 -30.81
C ARG A 1158 -24.08 41.27 -29.37
N SER A 1159 -23.18 41.93 -28.66
CA SER A 1159 -22.50 41.57 -27.42
C SER A 1159 -23.07 42.24 -26.16
N ALA A 1160 -22.93 41.59 -25.00
CA ALA A 1160 -22.85 42.25 -23.70
C ALA A 1160 -21.94 41.49 -22.72
N ARG A 1161 -21.32 42.20 -21.77
CA ARG A 1161 -20.61 41.62 -20.61
C ARG A 1161 -21.59 41.44 -19.45
N SER A 1162 -21.42 40.39 -18.63
CA SER A 1162 -21.55 40.49 -17.17
C SER A 1162 -20.85 39.31 -16.47
N THR A 1163 -20.56 39.47 -15.18
CA THR A 1163 -19.81 38.52 -14.33
C THR A 1163 -20.73 37.61 -13.51
N PRO A 1164 -20.27 36.43 -13.07
CA PRO A 1164 -21.08 35.49 -12.30
C PRO A 1164 -21.44 36.02 -10.90
N LYS A 1165 -22.57 35.54 -10.37
CA LYS A 1165 -22.94 35.66 -8.95
C LYS A 1165 -23.05 34.28 -8.32
N THR A 1166 -22.88 34.24 -7.01
CA THR A 1166 -22.73 33.03 -6.18
C THR A 1166 -23.89 32.86 -5.20
N ILE A 1167 -24.07 31.62 -4.73
CA ILE A 1167 -24.78 31.20 -3.50
C ILE A 1167 -26.30 31.42 -3.48
N HIS A 1168 -27.07 30.33 -3.38
CA HIS A 1168 -27.82 30.01 -2.15
C HIS A 1168 -28.40 28.59 -2.17
N SER A 1169 -28.24 27.86 -1.05
CA SER A 1169 -29.04 26.69 -0.70
C SER A 1169 -30.29 27.10 0.08
N PRO A 1170 -31.35 26.29 0.05
CA PRO A 1170 -32.23 26.09 1.20
C PRO A 1170 -32.18 24.61 1.66
N ALA A 1171 -32.76 24.32 2.83
CA ALA A 1171 -32.78 22.99 3.44
C ALA A 1171 -34.20 22.55 3.82
N ASN A 1172 -34.36 21.24 4.00
CA ASN A 1172 -35.41 20.49 4.72
C ASN A 1172 -36.80 21.14 4.94
N MET A 1173 -37.80 20.50 4.36
CA MET A 1173 -39.11 20.27 5.00
C MET A 1173 -39.42 18.76 4.86
N SER A 1174 -40.14 18.18 5.83
CA SER A 1174 -40.48 16.76 5.86
C SER A 1174 -41.98 16.57 6.04
N ILE A 1175 -42.57 15.68 5.24
CA ILE A 1175 -43.83 14.93 5.45
C ILE A 1175 -43.83 13.82 4.38
N GLY A 1176 -44.34 12.63 4.72
CA GLY A 1176 -44.24 11.43 3.86
C GLY A 1176 -45.45 11.18 2.96
N GLY A 1177 -45.28 10.24 2.03
CA GLY A 1177 -46.31 9.66 1.18
C GLY A 1177 -45.70 8.61 0.24
N ASP A 1178 -46.38 7.48 0.04
CA ASP A 1178 -45.87 6.37 -0.78
C ASP A 1178 -45.87 6.71 -2.28
N GLN A 1179 -44.70 6.72 -2.93
CA GLN A 1179 -44.59 6.59 -4.39
C GLN A 1179 -43.35 5.77 -4.78
N THR A 1180 -43.58 4.70 -5.52
CA THR A 1180 -42.55 3.96 -6.29
C THR A 1180 -42.17 4.76 -7.54
N PRO A 1181 -40.86 4.94 -7.84
CA PRO A 1181 -40.44 5.40 -9.16
C PRO A 1181 -40.52 4.25 -10.17
N LEU A 1182 -41.09 4.51 -11.34
CA LEU A 1182 -40.86 3.69 -12.53
C LEU A 1182 -39.45 3.96 -13.08
N TYR A 1183 -38.91 2.99 -13.83
CA TYR A 1183 -37.87 3.24 -14.82
C TYR A 1183 -38.53 3.73 -16.13
N ASP A 1184 -37.89 4.67 -16.81
CA ASP A 1184 -38.07 4.94 -18.25
C ASP A 1184 -36.74 5.49 -18.80
N GLU A 1185 -36.45 5.10 -20.05
CA GLU A 1185 -35.35 5.55 -20.96
C GLU A 1185 -33.89 5.53 -20.45
#